data_AF-A0A1I4Q852-F1
#
_entry.id   AF-A0A1I4Q852-F1
#
_cell.length_a   1.000
_cell.length_b   1.000
_cell.length_c   1.000
_cell.angle_alpha   90.00
_cell.angle_beta   90.00
_cell.angle_gamma   90.00
#
_symmetry.space_group_name_H-M   'P 1'
#
loop_
_entity.id
_entity.type
_entity.pdbx_description
1 polymer ?
#
loop_
_entity_poly.entity_id
_entity_poly.type
_entity_poly.pdbx_seq_one_letter_code
_entity_poly.pdbx_strand_id
1 'polypeptide(L)'
;MNIIRVCLDRVSYYSKPEGKAIAQISDRIARQTIPLTAENIRGFVGDVGLDGHTFCPATFKNGKRNKDNFEQMQLFVLDFDNDTPDKQISFDSVKERADRYNLPVFFAYESFRSKNKDRFRVAFLNDVPIQSNRDAEVVQDALVTIFPECDKSSKDISKMYFGGSKDKLLFFDKEASQMNVVSAVTGMTSYLEEQHKNNYRRKVSEFIRNHGLRENSKKLPDVSIANELPEPENIAEITGVPHDDKISPNSTIEYSESIIEGVGENLSKKYYLIKYDNGTNISAKKKTSKNHKDFRLKDIPKLRLVCQLLREFETGSIRLSHDELFGLATNLTNVETGNDLFLNSFKANSYADGRVGKYGYWVHQLKKYIAGYQPQACNSFCRYCNSCSHLTNLLLTAKLKYHQMERIAGYTEPLYTLEEAEKDFQKKFRNAMDDTRKMWFIIKAQTALGKTETYLRLIKDTSKRILIVVPTNKLKSEIRRQRAESMGIEMMESPSLREIKDYIPDVVWDHIEYLYASGKSVIPYLKKLIREDHSECAKLFKKYLKDLDSLRNFDGHVITTHKRFLTMDVSKYDLVIIDEDILLGSIIQNKIDISISDLKKLQKKTAPGSTIRKKVNKGLKYIEEDEKISDYFSLPSIDYDKTDDDIAIGVDIPSFCSATRFLYRKVSDKENEISEDCITFIPPVKINPNMKYIMVSATVDKTVCEYFFGEENMEFYACKKARYEGALYQDYRRPMSRGYISENKDIIKEIKKWSGFDDTISFKRFMASYQGDLHFGNSAGCDYLKGKNLDVIGTPHIPDWIYKLFAYTIGCEFDTEAKIKFGITVEHNGWKFRFTSFDDKVLRAIQFYILESQLEQAVGRARLLRNQCKVNLFSNFPLNQAKMICDFDYDKD
;
A
#
# COMPACT_ATOMS: atom_id res chain seq x y z
N MET A 1 18.33 17.78 18.07
CA MET A 1 19.20 17.16 19.09
C MET A 1 18.32 16.69 20.24
N ASN A 2 18.39 15.40 20.61
CA ASN A 2 17.70 14.88 21.80
C ASN A 2 18.27 15.52 23.07
N ILE A 3 17.46 15.60 24.14
CA ILE A 3 17.92 16.15 25.43
C ILE A 3 18.92 15.18 26.05
N ILE A 4 20.20 15.59 26.13
CA ILE A 4 21.26 14.82 26.78
C ILE A 4 21.21 15.11 28.27
N ARG A 5 21.54 14.14 29.12
CA ARG A 5 21.59 14.35 30.57
C ARG A 5 22.94 13.97 31.16
N VAL A 6 23.53 14.88 31.95
CA VAL A 6 24.79 14.68 32.67
C VAL A 6 24.68 15.23 34.08
N CYS A 7 25.56 14.83 34.99
CA CYS A 7 25.68 15.45 36.32
C CYS A 7 26.79 16.50 36.30
N LEU A 8 26.48 17.76 36.64
CA LEU A 8 27.45 18.86 36.69
C LEU A 8 27.48 19.49 38.07
N ASP A 9 28.66 19.58 38.66
CA ASP A 9 28.86 20.31 39.92
C ASP A 9 28.76 21.82 39.68
N ARG A 10 27.89 22.50 40.43
CA ARG A 10 27.71 23.97 40.31
C ARG A 10 28.87 24.79 40.88
N VAL A 11 29.81 24.14 41.58
CA VAL A 11 30.99 24.80 42.15
C VAL A 11 32.16 24.65 41.18
N SER A 12 32.69 25.78 40.70
CA SER A 12 33.92 25.85 39.92
C SER A 12 35.16 25.79 40.80
N TYR A 13 36.27 25.30 40.22
CA TYR A 13 37.58 25.33 40.86
C TYR A 13 38.63 25.84 39.88
N TYR A 14 39.59 26.60 40.38
CA TYR A 14 40.74 27.08 39.58
C TYR A 14 41.94 26.12 39.62
N SER A 15 41.88 25.08 40.47
CA SER A 15 42.91 24.05 40.61
C SER A 15 42.25 22.72 41.00
N LYS A 16 42.99 21.60 40.90
CA LYS A 16 42.45 20.26 41.19
C LYS A 16 41.95 20.20 42.65
N PRO A 17 40.68 19.83 42.90
CA PRO A 17 40.18 19.64 44.26
C PRO A 17 40.95 18.55 45.02
N GLU A 18 41.11 18.70 46.34
CA GLU A 18 41.85 17.75 47.19
C GLU A 18 41.06 17.36 48.46
N GLY A 19 41.35 16.17 49.00
CA GLY A 19 40.85 15.71 50.29
C GLY A 19 39.32 15.81 50.45
N LYS A 20 38.87 16.55 51.48
CA LYS A 20 37.45 16.73 51.81
C LYS A 20 36.62 17.33 50.66
N ALA A 21 37.22 18.16 49.82
CA ALA A 21 36.50 18.78 48.69
C ALA A 21 36.06 17.74 47.65
N ILE A 22 36.90 16.73 47.38
CA ILE A 22 36.56 15.61 46.46
C ILE A 22 35.35 14.83 46.99
N ALA A 23 35.34 14.50 48.28
CA ALA A 23 34.22 13.79 48.90
C ALA A 23 32.92 14.60 48.81
N GLN A 24 32.97 15.90 49.15
CA GLN A 24 31.83 16.80 49.04
C GLN A 24 31.29 16.94 47.61
N ILE A 25 32.17 16.95 46.60
CA ILE A 25 31.75 16.94 45.18
C ILE A 25 31.04 15.63 44.87
N SER A 26 31.66 14.49 45.23
CA SER A 26 31.09 13.16 44.96
C SER A 26 29.70 12.97 45.59
N ASP A 27 29.48 13.51 46.79
CA ASP A 27 28.21 13.38 47.51
C ASP A 27 27.08 14.22 46.90
N ARG A 28 27.40 15.39 46.33
CA ARG A 28 26.40 16.32 45.79
C ARG A 28 26.16 16.17 44.29
N ILE A 29 27.17 15.77 43.51
CA ILE A 29 27.12 15.80 42.04
C ILE A 29 26.02 14.90 41.47
N ALA A 30 25.75 13.76 42.12
CA ALA A 30 24.69 12.84 41.73
C ALA A 30 23.27 13.42 41.89
N ARG A 31 23.10 14.52 42.62
CA ARG A 31 21.83 15.26 42.77
C ARG A 31 21.71 16.43 41.80
N GLN A 32 22.74 16.69 40.99
CA GLN A 32 22.85 17.87 40.12
C GLN A 32 22.85 17.44 38.66
N THR A 33 21.79 16.76 38.24
CA THR A 33 21.57 16.44 36.82
C THR A 33 21.11 17.67 36.06
N ILE A 34 21.74 17.93 34.92
CA ILE A 34 21.36 19.01 33.99
C ILE A 34 20.97 18.43 32.64
N PRO A 35 19.90 18.95 32.00
CA PRO A 35 19.59 18.66 30.61
C PRO A 35 20.44 19.54 29.69
N LEU A 36 21.09 18.93 28.71
CA LEU A 36 21.81 19.62 27.64
C LEU A 36 20.95 19.62 26.36
N THR A 37 20.71 20.81 25.84
CA THR A 37 19.99 21.12 24.60
C THR A 37 20.95 21.79 23.62
N ALA A 38 20.54 21.94 22.35
CA ALA A 38 21.35 22.64 21.36
C ALA A 38 21.74 24.07 21.80
N GLU A 39 20.92 24.71 22.65
CA GLU A 39 21.14 26.07 23.14
C GLU A 39 22.21 26.16 24.23
N ASN A 40 22.25 25.18 25.16
CA ASN A 40 23.10 25.27 26.35
C ASN A 40 24.34 24.36 26.32
N ILE A 41 24.44 23.46 25.33
CA ILE A 41 25.51 22.45 25.28
C ILE A 41 26.91 23.09 25.16
N ARG A 42 27.02 24.21 24.45
CA ARG A 42 28.25 24.99 24.37
C ARG A 42 28.62 25.62 25.72
N GLY A 43 27.60 26.05 26.48
CA GLY A 43 27.78 26.55 27.85
C GLY A 43 28.37 25.47 28.75
N PHE A 44 27.78 24.26 28.74
CA PHE A 44 28.32 23.11 29.48
C PHE A 44 29.78 22.78 29.12
N VAL A 45 30.13 22.79 27.83
CA VAL A 45 31.53 22.56 27.41
C VAL A 45 32.45 23.68 27.91
N GLY A 46 31.98 24.92 27.99
CA GLY A 46 32.66 26.04 28.65
C GLY A 46 32.84 25.82 30.15
N ASP A 47 31.76 25.48 30.86
CA ASP A 47 31.76 25.24 32.30
C ASP A 47 32.82 24.20 32.69
N VAL A 48 32.87 23.09 31.94
CA VAL A 48 33.82 21.99 32.18
C VAL A 48 35.23 22.34 31.69
N GLY A 49 35.36 22.85 30.46
CA GLY A 49 36.65 22.99 29.78
C GLY A 49 37.42 24.27 30.14
N LEU A 50 36.72 25.33 30.53
CA LEU A 50 37.26 26.68 30.78
C LEU A 50 37.07 27.14 32.23
N ASP A 51 35.95 26.80 32.85
CA ASP A 51 35.57 27.30 34.18
C ASP A 51 35.74 26.27 35.31
N GLY A 52 36.35 25.12 35.03
CA GLY A 52 36.81 24.19 36.06
C GLY A 52 35.71 23.44 36.80
N HIS A 53 34.50 23.35 36.23
CA HIS A 53 33.42 22.57 36.82
C HIS A 53 33.66 21.07 36.69
N THR A 54 33.42 20.33 37.77
CA THR A 54 33.48 18.86 37.77
C THR A 54 32.19 18.30 37.21
N PHE A 55 32.26 17.28 36.35
CA PHE A 55 31.07 16.60 35.84
C PHE A 55 31.21 15.08 35.93
N CYS A 56 30.07 14.39 35.96
CA CYS A 56 29.99 12.95 35.75
C CYS A 56 29.17 12.70 34.47
N PRO A 57 29.68 11.91 33.52
CA PRO A 57 28.98 11.66 32.27
C PRO A 57 27.69 10.84 32.45
N ALA A 58 27.65 10.01 33.50
CA ALA A 58 26.46 9.25 33.89
C ALA A 58 25.56 10.05 34.85
N THR A 59 24.29 9.65 34.89
CA THR A 59 23.31 10.12 35.89
C THR A 59 22.86 8.97 36.79
N PHE A 60 22.33 9.31 37.96
CA PHE A 60 22.09 8.35 39.02
C PHE A 60 20.73 8.53 39.70
N LYS A 61 20.09 7.40 40.01
CA LYS A 61 18.91 7.32 40.88
C LYS A 61 19.31 7.63 42.32
N ASN A 62 18.35 8.07 43.13
CA ASN A 62 18.51 8.28 44.58
C ASN A 62 19.64 9.26 44.99
N GLY A 63 20.18 10.04 44.05
CA GLY A 63 21.24 11.01 44.32
C GLY A 63 22.53 10.40 44.87
N LYS A 64 22.86 9.14 44.53
CA LYS A 64 24.10 8.45 44.96
C LYS A 64 24.95 8.04 43.75
N ARG A 65 26.21 8.50 43.70
CA ARG A 65 27.16 8.16 42.62
C ARG A 65 27.76 6.76 42.84
N ASN A 66 27.13 5.73 42.27
CA ASN A 66 27.67 4.38 42.19
C ASN A 66 26.95 3.57 41.10
N LYS A 67 27.50 2.39 40.77
CA LYS A 67 26.96 1.51 39.72
C LYS A 67 25.54 1.01 40.01
N ASP A 68 25.20 0.74 41.27
CA ASP A 68 23.86 0.25 41.66
C ASP A 68 22.76 1.30 41.46
N ASN A 69 23.13 2.57 41.51
CA ASN A 69 22.24 3.69 41.28
C ASN A 69 22.37 4.26 39.86
N PHE A 70 23.07 3.59 38.93
CA PHE A 70 23.18 4.05 37.55
C PHE A 70 21.78 4.20 36.91
N GLU A 71 21.54 5.34 36.25
CA GLU A 71 20.28 5.63 35.57
C GLU A 71 20.42 5.63 34.05
N GLN A 72 21.38 6.40 33.54
CA GLN A 72 21.75 6.41 32.13
C GLN A 72 23.11 7.10 31.91
N MET A 73 23.72 6.83 30.76
CA MET A 73 24.90 7.54 30.25
C MET A 73 24.81 7.68 28.73
N GLN A 74 25.03 8.90 28.24
CA GLN A 74 25.08 9.20 26.80
C GLN A 74 26.43 9.80 26.39
N LEU A 75 27.14 10.42 27.32
CA LEU A 75 28.46 10.99 27.13
C LEU A 75 29.52 10.01 27.65
N PHE A 76 30.54 9.71 26.87
CA PHE A 76 31.64 8.80 27.21
C PHE A 76 32.95 9.56 27.25
N VAL A 77 33.79 9.38 28.28
CA VAL A 77 34.98 10.22 28.47
C VAL A 77 36.21 9.36 28.72
N LEU A 78 37.31 9.70 28.05
CA LEU A 78 38.63 9.10 28.22
C LEU A 78 39.60 10.14 28.80
N ASP A 79 40.40 9.70 29.77
CA ASP A 79 41.41 10.52 30.48
C ASP A 79 42.81 10.11 30.00
N PHE A 80 43.61 11.06 29.53
CA PHE A 80 44.98 10.81 29.05
C PHE A 80 45.94 11.61 29.90
N ASP A 81 46.82 10.92 30.64
CA ASP A 81 47.79 11.56 31.53
C ASP A 81 49.21 11.64 30.93
N ASN A 82 49.53 10.84 29.89
CA ASN A 82 50.86 10.74 29.27
C ASN A 82 52.05 10.57 30.26
N ASP A 83 51.79 9.99 31.44
CA ASP A 83 52.75 9.92 32.55
C ASP A 83 53.89 8.92 32.34
N THR A 84 53.79 8.03 31.35
CA THR A 84 54.80 7.03 31.03
C THR A 84 55.10 6.99 29.52
N PRO A 85 56.34 6.67 29.09
CA PRO A 85 56.72 6.67 27.67
C PRO A 85 55.85 5.77 26.77
N ASP A 86 55.34 4.66 27.32
CA ASP A 86 54.45 3.71 26.63
C ASP A 86 53.01 4.20 26.48
N LYS A 87 52.66 5.34 27.09
CA LYS A 87 51.31 5.93 27.08
C LYS A 87 51.25 7.32 26.45
N GLN A 88 52.32 7.78 25.80
CA GLN A 88 52.34 9.10 25.18
C GLN A 88 51.50 9.12 23.89
N ILE A 89 50.45 9.93 23.87
CA ILE A 89 49.65 10.21 22.69
C ILE A 89 49.21 11.67 22.65
N SER A 90 49.22 12.28 21.45
CA SER A 90 48.71 13.64 21.25
C SER A 90 47.20 13.63 21.00
N PHE A 91 46.54 14.75 21.29
CA PHE A 91 45.12 14.90 20.96
C PHE A 91 44.84 14.73 19.46
N ASP A 92 45.71 15.23 18.58
CA ASP A 92 45.53 15.10 17.12
C ASP A 92 45.58 13.62 16.69
N SER A 93 46.47 12.82 17.28
CA SER A 93 46.52 11.37 17.03
C SER A 93 45.28 10.65 17.58
N VAL A 94 44.76 11.06 18.74
CA VAL A 94 43.48 10.55 19.26
C VAL A 94 42.35 10.86 18.29
N LYS A 95 42.24 12.12 17.83
CA LYS A 95 41.20 12.56 16.90
C LYS A 95 41.28 11.82 15.56
N GLU A 96 42.47 11.67 14.99
CA GLU A 96 42.66 10.93 13.73
C GLU A 96 42.25 9.45 13.88
N ARG A 97 42.63 8.80 14.99
CA ARG A 97 42.27 7.41 15.28
C ARG A 97 40.75 7.27 15.51
N ALA A 98 40.14 8.20 16.21
CA ALA A 98 38.71 8.22 16.46
C ALA A 98 37.93 8.33 15.13
N ASP A 99 38.35 9.26 14.27
CA ASP A 99 37.78 9.44 12.94
C ASP A 99 37.96 8.19 12.06
N ARG A 100 39.08 7.47 12.17
CA ARG A 100 39.34 6.21 11.43
C ARG A 100 38.31 5.13 11.72
N TYR A 101 37.84 5.02 12.97
CA TYR A 101 36.89 4.00 13.42
C TYR A 101 35.46 4.51 13.62
N ASN A 102 35.11 5.65 13.01
CA ASN A 102 33.78 6.25 13.07
C ASN A 102 33.33 6.66 14.49
N LEU A 103 34.25 7.25 15.25
CA LEU A 103 34.02 7.75 16.61
C LEU A 103 34.25 9.26 16.62
N PRO A 104 33.26 10.10 16.26
CA PRO A 104 33.44 11.55 16.30
C PRO A 104 33.73 12.00 17.73
N VAL A 105 34.81 12.77 17.90
CA VAL A 105 35.10 13.45 19.15
C VAL A 105 34.08 14.58 19.32
N PHE A 106 33.45 14.67 20.49
CA PHE A 106 32.48 15.71 20.79
C PHE A 106 33.15 16.96 21.38
N PHE A 107 33.99 16.81 22.41
CA PHE A 107 34.86 17.88 22.90
C PHE A 107 36.10 17.31 23.58
N ALA A 108 37.13 18.14 23.75
CA ALA A 108 38.33 17.79 24.49
C ALA A 108 38.90 19.00 25.23
N TYR A 109 39.52 18.78 26.39
CA TYR A 109 40.11 19.83 27.22
C TYR A 109 41.30 19.31 28.04
N GLU A 110 42.22 20.20 28.42
CA GLU A 110 43.35 19.84 29.30
C GLU A 110 42.93 19.77 30.78
N SER A 111 43.51 18.84 31.52
CA SER A 111 43.29 18.73 32.97
C SER A 111 44.06 19.81 33.75
N PHE A 112 43.64 20.10 34.99
CA PHE A 112 44.34 21.03 35.90
C PHE A 112 45.85 20.78 36.09
N ARG A 113 46.34 19.56 35.87
CA ARG A 113 47.75 19.20 36.05
C ARG A 113 48.58 19.25 34.76
N SER A 114 47.95 19.58 33.64
CA SER A 114 48.61 19.61 32.33
C SER A 114 49.69 20.68 32.26
N LYS A 115 50.90 20.30 31.87
CA LYS A 115 52.04 21.17 31.59
C LYS A 115 52.45 20.92 30.14
N ASN A 116 51.77 21.60 29.20
CA ASN A 116 51.97 21.54 27.75
C ASN A 116 51.16 20.47 26.99
N LYS A 117 49.84 20.42 27.23
CA LYS A 117 48.90 19.47 26.55
C LYS A 117 49.26 18.00 26.74
N ASP A 118 50.03 17.69 27.76
CA ASP A 118 50.41 16.32 28.13
C ASP A 118 49.26 15.60 28.85
N ARG A 119 48.37 16.33 29.53
CA ARG A 119 47.21 15.73 30.20
C ARG A 119 45.89 16.29 29.70
N PHE A 120 45.07 15.47 29.05
CA PHE A 120 43.82 15.91 28.45
C PHE A 120 42.72 14.85 28.52
N ARG A 121 41.47 15.29 28.37
CA ARG A 121 40.29 14.45 28.34
C ARG A 121 39.56 14.61 27.04
N VAL A 122 39.03 13.51 26.54
CA VAL A 122 38.29 13.45 25.27
C VAL A 122 36.93 12.85 25.53
N ALA A 123 35.89 13.56 25.11
CA ALA A 123 34.51 13.16 25.27
C ALA A 123 33.90 12.76 23.92
N PHE A 124 33.12 11.68 23.93
CA PHE A 124 32.36 11.13 22.79
C PHE A 124 30.88 11.16 23.14
N LEU A 125 30.06 11.64 22.20
CA LEU A 125 28.62 11.70 22.38
C LEU A 125 27.96 10.51 21.66
N ASN A 126 27.21 9.69 22.39
CA ASN A 126 26.39 8.64 21.81
C ASN A 126 25.03 9.19 21.37
N ASP A 127 24.45 8.62 20.31
CA ASP A 127 23.16 9.05 19.76
C ASP A 127 21.95 8.75 20.67
N VAL A 128 22.02 7.66 21.43
CA VAL A 128 21.04 7.26 22.46
C VAL A 128 21.61 7.34 23.89
N PRO A 129 20.79 7.68 24.89
CA PRO A 129 21.14 7.41 26.28
C PRO A 129 21.10 5.91 26.57
N ILE A 130 22.17 5.37 27.15
CA ILE A 130 22.26 3.95 27.52
C ILE A 130 21.84 3.81 28.98
N GLN A 131 20.72 3.13 29.23
CA GLN A 131 20.13 2.94 30.56
C GLN A 131 20.66 1.70 31.29
N SER A 132 21.18 0.71 30.53
CA SER A 132 21.80 -0.49 31.07
C SER A 132 23.25 -0.21 31.46
N ASN A 133 23.59 -0.40 32.74
CA ASN A 133 24.97 -0.26 33.20
C ASN A 133 25.93 -1.22 32.49
N ARG A 134 25.47 -2.45 32.17
CA ARG A 134 26.22 -3.46 31.43
C ARG A 134 26.54 -2.99 30.01
N ASP A 135 25.56 -2.43 29.31
CA ASP A 135 25.77 -1.95 27.94
C ASP A 135 26.67 -0.71 27.91
N ALA A 136 26.55 0.17 28.90
CA ALA A 136 27.44 1.32 29.07
C ALA A 136 28.89 0.87 29.33
N GLU A 137 29.10 -0.18 30.14
CA GLU A 137 30.42 -0.78 30.37
C GLU A 137 31.01 -1.38 29.09
N VAL A 138 30.20 -2.06 28.27
CA VAL A 138 30.65 -2.60 26.97
C VAL A 138 31.13 -1.46 26.06
N VAL A 139 30.36 -0.38 25.93
CA VAL A 139 30.74 0.77 25.09
C VAL A 139 31.97 1.48 25.64
N GLN A 140 32.02 1.76 26.95
CA GLN A 140 33.16 2.42 27.59
C GLN A 140 34.45 1.59 27.47
N ASP A 141 34.38 0.28 27.69
CA ASP A 141 35.55 -0.61 27.56
C ASP A 141 35.98 -0.81 26.11
N ALA A 142 35.05 -0.77 25.15
CA ALA A 142 35.38 -0.75 23.73
C ALA A 142 36.19 0.50 23.36
N LEU A 143 35.81 1.69 23.86
CA LEU A 143 36.58 2.91 23.68
C LEU A 143 37.96 2.82 24.34
N VAL A 144 38.06 2.36 25.59
CA VAL A 144 39.34 2.16 26.28
C VAL A 144 40.23 1.17 25.52
N THR A 145 39.65 0.18 24.85
CA THR A 145 40.40 -0.79 24.02
C THR A 145 40.97 -0.16 22.75
N ILE A 146 40.25 0.79 22.12
CA ILE A 146 40.72 1.54 20.94
C ILE A 146 41.83 2.54 21.32
N PHE A 147 41.79 3.04 22.55
CA PHE A 147 42.73 4.01 23.10
C PHE A 147 43.45 3.45 24.34
N PRO A 148 44.32 2.44 24.20
CA PRO A 148 45.01 1.80 25.33
C PRO A 148 45.92 2.75 26.13
N GLU A 149 46.25 3.92 25.57
CA GLU A 149 47.05 4.97 26.20
C GLU A 149 46.28 5.74 27.30
N CYS A 150 44.95 5.64 27.34
CA CYS A 150 44.14 6.31 28.37
C CYS A 150 44.33 5.68 29.77
N ASP A 151 44.04 6.45 30.81
CA ASP A 151 44.04 5.98 32.18
C ASP A 151 42.97 4.88 32.36
N LYS A 152 43.38 3.75 32.96
CA LYS A 152 42.52 2.57 33.15
C LYS A 152 41.29 2.85 34.02
N SER A 153 41.32 3.87 34.88
CA SER A 153 40.15 4.32 35.64
C SER A 153 39.05 4.86 34.75
N SER A 154 39.33 5.22 33.48
CA SER A 154 38.32 5.58 32.49
C SER A 154 37.35 4.43 32.16
N LYS A 155 37.61 3.19 32.61
CA LYS A 155 36.64 2.08 32.50
C LYS A 155 35.44 2.23 33.46
N ASP A 156 35.58 3.01 34.53
CA ASP A 156 34.52 3.20 35.52
C ASP A 156 33.43 4.15 34.99
N ILE A 157 32.26 3.60 34.65
CA ILE A 157 31.09 4.35 34.16
C ILE A 157 30.50 5.31 35.21
N SER A 158 30.93 5.21 36.47
CA SER A 158 30.55 6.14 37.54
C SER A 158 31.59 7.23 37.81
N LYS A 159 32.70 7.25 37.06
CA LYS A 159 33.80 8.21 37.24
C LYS A 159 33.34 9.65 37.04
N MET A 160 33.76 10.54 37.93
CA MET A 160 33.65 11.99 37.75
C MET A 160 34.98 12.54 37.23
N TYR A 161 34.90 13.57 36.39
CA TYR A 161 36.03 14.22 35.74
C TYR A 161 36.08 15.67 36.18
N PHE A 162 37.21 16.07 36.75
CA PHE A 162 37.45 17.47 37.13
C PHE A 162 37.57 18.35 35.89
N GLY A 163 37.12 19.60 35.96
CA GLY A 163 37.23 20.54 34.85
C GLY A 163 38.67 20.93 34.49
N GLY A 164 38.79 21.76 33.46
CA GLY A 164 40.03 22.41 33.02
C GLY A 164 40.17 23.82 33.62
N SER A 165 41.32 24.46 33.39
CA SER A 165 41.52 25.88 33.71
C SER A 165 41.20 26.77 32.50
N LYS A 166 41.20 28.09 32.70
CA LYS A 166 41.04 29.08 31.63
C LYS A 166 41.95 28.77 30.43
N ASP A 167 41.39 28.90 29.22
CA ASP A 167 42.06 28.66 27.92
C ASP A 167 42.54 27.21 27.68
N LYS A 168 41.98 26.22 28.39
CA LYS A 168 42.32 24.79 28.26
C LYS A 168 41.38 23.94 27.42
N LEU A 169 40.38 24.53 26.76
CA LEU A 169 39.54 23.81 25.79
C LEU A 169 40.34 23.54 24.50
N LEU A 170 40.52 22.26 24.15
CA LEU A 170 41.28 21.82 22.98
C LEU A 170 40.42 21.72 21.72
N PHE A 171 39.18 21.26 21.86
CA PHE A 171 38.29 21.02 20.74
C PHE A 171 36.83 21.01 21.18
N PHE A 172 35.94 21.49 20.31
CA PHE A 172 34.50 21.38 20.45
C PHE A 172 33.87 21.21 19.07
N ASP A 173 33.12 20.13 18.89
CA ASP A 173 32.32 19.91 17.68
C ASP A 173 30.98 20.63 17.79
N LYS A 174 30.83 21.71 17.02
CA LYS A 174 29.62 22.54 17.00
C LYS A 174 28.41 21.80 16.42
N GLU A 175 28.65 20.83 15.54
CA GLU A 175 27.58 20.02 14.94
C GLU A 175 27.11 18.90 15.87
N ALA A 176 27.79 18.71 17.01
CA ALA A 176 27.53 17.67 17.99
C ALA A 176 27.43 16.27 17.35
N SER A 177 28.37 15.94 16.47
CA SER A 177 28.42 14.65 15.77
C SER A 177 28.47 13.50 16.77
N GLN A 178 27.68 12.45 16.50
CA GLN A 178 27.44 11.37 17.44
C GLN A 178 28.04 10.05 16.94
N MET A 179 28.55 9.26 17.87
CA MET A 179 28.78 7.83 17.65
C MET A 179 27.51 7.04 17.98
N ASN A 180 27.51 5.74 17.67
CA ASN A 180 26.52 4.81 18.17
C ASN A 180 27.18 3.56 18.76
N VAL A 181 26.37 2.78 19.48
CA VAL A 181 26.76 1.54 20.18
C VAL A 181 27.49 0.57 19.26
N VAL A 182 26.96 0.34 18.06
CA VAL A 182 27.51 -0.61 17.10
C VAL A 182 28.86 -0.10 16.56
N SER A 183 28.99 1.20 16.31
CA SER A 183 30.25 1.81 15.84
C SER A 183 31.37 1.66 16.87
N ALA A 184 31.07 1.84 18.17
CA ALA A 184 32.05 1.62 19.24
C ALA A 184 32.57 0.18 19.29
N VAL A 185 31.67 -0.81 19.31
CA VAL A 185 32.04 -2.24 19.40
C VAL A 185 32.72 -2.72 18.12
N THR A 186 32.16 -2.41 16.96
CA THR A 186 32.73 -2.86 15.68
C THR A 186 34.03 -2.13 15.35
N GLY A 187 34.15 -0.84 15.68
CA GLY A 187 35.38 -0.06 15.62
C GLY A 187 36.50 -0.66 16.47
N MET A 188 36.18 -1.12 17.68
CA MET A 188 37.13 -1.85 18.54
C MET A 188 37.64 -3.13 17.88
N THR A 189 36.76 -3.91 17.25
CA THR A 189 37.21 -5.12 16.54
C THR A 189 38.05 -4.81 15.30
N SER A 190 37.77 -3.72 14.58
CA SER A 190 38.61 -3.24 13.48
C SER A 190 39.99 -2.81 13.97
N TYR A 191 40.04 -2.04 15.08
CA TYR A 191 41.29 -1.63 15.71
C TYR A 191 42.14 -2.84 16.12
N LEU A 192 41.55 -3.83 16.80
CA LEU A 192 42.28 -5.04 17.20
C LEU A 192 42.80 -5.83 15.99
N GLU A 193 42.03 -5.93 14.90
CA GLU A 193 42.47 -6.60 13.67
C GLU A 193 43.69 -5.89 13.06
N GLU A 194 43.66 -4.55 13.01
CA GLU A 194 44.75 -3.72 12.49
C GLU A 194 46.02 -3.86 13.35
N GLN A 195 45.90 -3.80 14.68
CA GLN A 195 47.05 -3.83 15.60
C GLN A 195 47.67 -5.23 15.77
N HIS A 196 46.85 -6.29 15.72
CA HIS A 196 47.30 -7.63 16.13
C HIS A 196 47.27 -8.68 15.03
N LYS A 197 46.86 -8.34 13.79
CA LYS A 197 46.83 -9.21 12.60
C LYS A 197 46.32 -10.62 12.89
N ASN A 198 47.18 -11.61 13.08
CA ASN A 198 46.79 -13.01 13.31
C ASN A 198 46.25 -13.27 14.74
N ASN A 199 46.63 -12.45 15.72
CA ASN A 199 46.31 -12.65 17.14
C ASN A 199 45.07 -11.88 17.62
N TYR A 200 44.46 -11.04 16.77
CA TYR A 200 43.31 -10.21 17.16
C TYR A 200 42.11 -11.02 17.64
N ARG A 201 41.85 -12.19 17.06
CA ARG A 201 40.70 -13.03 17.45
C ARG A 201 40.75 -13.43 18.91
N ARG A 202 41.96 -13.69 19.43
CA ARG A 202 42.15 -13.98 20.86
C ARG A 202 41.76 -12.78 21.71
N LYS A 203 42.19 -11.58 21.32
CA LYS A 203 41.83 -10.32 22.00
C LYS A 203 40.33 -10.02 21.95
N VAL A 204 39.69 -10.26 20.81
CA VAL A 204 38.23 -10.14 20.67
C VAL A 204 37.52 -11.17 21.55
N SER A 205 37.99 -12.42 21.58
CA SER A 205 37.40 -13.47 22.43
C SER A 205 37.56 -13.15 23.92
N GLU A 206 38.69 -12.57 24.33
CA GLU A 206 38.90 -12.06 25.69
C GLU A 206 37.88 -10.97 26.04
N PHE A 207 37.66 -10.00 25.15
CA PHE A 207 36.65 -8.95 25.33
C PHE A 207 35.23 -9.54 25.46
N ILE A 208 34.86 -10.45 24.55
CA ILE A 208 33.56 -11.14 24.56
C ILE A 208 33.34 -11.84 25.90
N ARG A 209 34.31 -12.63 26.36
CA ARG A 209 34.24 -13.37 27.63
C ARG A 209 34.13 -12.43 28.83
N ASN A 210 34.88 -11.33 28.85
CA ASN A 210 34.87 -10.39 29.96
C ASN A 210 33.51 -9.72 30.17
N HIS A 211 32.73 -9.53 29.09
CA HIS A 211 31.41 -8.90 29.13
C HIS A 211 30.23 -9.90 28.98
N GLY A 212 30.53 -11.18 28.82
CA GLY A 212 29.53 -12.25 28.59
C GLY A 212 28.75 -12.07 27.29
N LEU A 213 29.38 -11.53 26.25
CA LEU A 213 28.76 -11.28 24.95
C LEU A 213 28.58 -12.58 24.16
N ARG A 214 27.60 -12.62 23.27
CA ARG A 214 27.43 -13.72 22.32
C ARG A 214 28.35 -13.53 21.10
N GLU A 215 28.89 -14.62 20.59
CA GLU A 215 29.60 -14.64 19.31
C GLU A 215 28.63 -14.71 18.11
N ASN A 216 28.87 -13.89 17.10
CA ASN A 216 28.22 -13.99 15.80
C ASN A 216 28.84 -15.13 14.95
N SER A 217 28.30 -15.35 13.74
CA SER A 217 28.78 -16.41 12.83
C SER A 217 30.27 -16.31 12.43
N LYS A 218 30.92 -15.16 12.69
CA LYS A 218 32.33 -14.88 12.42
C LYS A 218 33.21 -14.87 13.67
N LYS A 219 32.68 -15.29 14.83
CA LYS A 219 33.38 -15.27 16.14
C LYS A 219 33.77 -13.86 16.60
N LEU A 220 32.90 -12.90 16.35
CA LEU A 220 33.00 -11.51 16.82
C LEU A 220 31.77 -11.18 17.69
N PRO A 221 31.72 -10.07 18.43
CA PRO A 221 30.54 -9.70 19.20
C PRO A 221 29.29 -9.62 18.31
N ASP A 222 28.19 -10.23 18.75
CA ASP A 222 26.89 -10.17 18.05
C ASP A 222 26.16 -8.87 18.40
N VAL A 223 26.52 -7.81 17.69
CA VAL A 223 25.91 -6.48 17.74
C VAL A 223 25.31 -6.10 16.39
N SER A 224 24.14 -5.46 16.39
CA SER A 224 23.46 -5.06 15.16
C SER A 224 22.49 -3.89 15.34
N ILE A 225 22.13 -3.26 14.21
CA ILE A 225 21.07 -2.25 14.11
C ILE A 225 19.85 -2.90 13.46
N ALA A 226 18.66 -2.71 14.04
CA ALA A 226 17.39 -3.21 13.52
C ALA A 226 16.35 -2.09 13.39
N ASN A 227 15.43 -2.20 12.43
CA ASN A 227 14.32 -1.24 12.25
C ASN A 227 13.02 -1.71 12.91
N GLU A 228 12.96 -2.97 13.35
CA GLU A 228 11.84 -3.59 14.05
C GLU A 228 12.39 -4.41 15.22
N LEU A 229 11.63 -4.49 16.32
CA LEU A 229 11.99 -5.36 17.43
C LEU A 229 11.98 -6.82 16.92
N PRO A 230 13.02 -7.63 17.19
CA PRO A 230 12.93 -9.06 16.98
C PRO A 230 11.72 -9.58 17.77
N GLU A 231 10.85 -10.36 17.13
CA GLU A 231 9.81 -11.10 17.84
C GLU A 231 10.49 -11.84 19.02
N PRO A 232 9.94 -11.75 20.25
CA PRO A 232 10.50 -12.48 21.36
C PRO A 232 10.54 -13.95 20.97
N GLU A 233 11.73 -14.55 20.93
CA GLU A 233 11.85 -16.01 20.86
C GLU A 233 10.99 -16.54 22.02
N ASN A 234 9.94 -17.30 21.70
CA ASN A 234 8.98 -17.85 22.67
C ASN A 234 9.69 -18.65 23.77
N ILE A 235 10.13 -17.97 24.83
CA ILE A 235 10.68 -18.59 26.04
C ILE A 235 9.56 -18.89 27.03
N ALA A 236 8.41 -18.20 26.91
CA ALA A 236 7.31 -18.28 27.85
C ALA A 236 6.53 -19.62 27.82
N GLU A 237 6.56 -20.38 26.73
CA GLU A 237 5.83 -21.66 26.65
C GLU A 237 6.61 -22.88 27.14
N ILE A 238 7.92 -22.77 27.44
CA ILE A 238 8.76 -23.96 27.71
C ILE A 238 9.14 -24.14 29.19
N THR A 239 9.08 -23.11 30.04
CA THR A 239 9.66 -23.24 31.40
C THR A 239 8.74 -22.97 32.58
N GLY A 240 7.55 -22.37 32.40
CA GLY A 240 6.58 -22.24 33.49
C GLY A 240 7.10 -21.53 34.76
N VAL A 241 8.06 -20.61 34.64
CA VAL A 241 8.56 -19.80 35.76
C VAL A 241 8.15 -18.33 35.57
N PRO A 242 7.62 -17.65 36.61
CA PRO A 242 7.26 -16.23 36.53
C PRO A 242 8.48 -15.33 36.28
N HIS A 243 8.23 -14.20 35.63
CA HIS A 243 9.18 -13.15 35.30
C HIS A 243 9.86 -12.60 36.57
N ASP A 244 11.17 -12.83 36.72
CA ASP A 244 12.02 -12.14 37.70
C ASP A 244 12.97 -11.21 36.94
N ASP A 245 13.09 -9.96 37.40
CA ASP A 245 13.57 -8.78 36.68
C ASP A 245 15.10 -8.72 36.43
N LYS A 246 15.78 -9.86 36.31
CA LYS A 246 17.24 -9.90 36.12
C LYS A 246 17.67 -10.89 35.05
N ILE A 247 18.15 -10.30 33.95
CA ILE A 247 18.89 -10.89 32.81
C ILE A 247 18.01 -11.32 31.63
N SER A 248 17.56 -10.35 30.82
CA SER A 248 17.07 -10.59 29.46
C SER A 248 18.20 -11.14 28.56
N PRO A 249 17.95 -12.15 27.71
CA PRO A 249 18.95 -12.72 26.77
C PRO A 249 19.47 -11.73 25.71
N ASN A 250 18.65 -10.71 25.38
CA ASN A 250 18.95 -9.68 24.41
C ASN A 250 18.76 -8.33 25.10
N SER A 251 19.79 -7.46 25.08
CA SER A 251 19.59 -6.05 25.42
C SER A 251 19.23 -5.27 24.18
N THR A 252 18.10 -4.57 24.24
CA THR A 252 17.59 -3.72 23.16
C THR A 252 17.60 -2.28 23.65
N ILE A 253 18.35 -1.42 22.97
CA ILE A 253 18.36 0.02 23.22
C ILE A 253 17.55 0.69 22.11
N GLU A 254 16.41 1.29 22.47
CA GLU A 254 15.49 1.95 21.55
C GLU A 254 15.93 3.40 21.25
N TYR A 255 16.01 3.75 19.97
CA TYR A 255 16.15 5.11 19.46
C TYR A 255 14.88 5.48 18.68
N SER A 256 14.18 6.52 19.13
CA SER A 256 13.06 7.13 18.41
C SER A 256 13.53 8.44 17.79
N GLU A 257 13.47 8.55 16.47
CA GLU A 257 13.74 9.80 15.77
C GLU A 257 12.40 10.50 15.49
N SER A 258 12.13 11.61 16.17
CA SER A 258 10.94 12.42 15.92
C SER A 258 11.12 13.24 14.64
N ILE A 259 10.41 12.88 13.57
CA ILE A 259 10.21 13.78 12.44
C ILE A 259 9.05 14.72 12.81
N ILE A 260 9.26 16.02 12.64
CA ILE A 260 8.37 17.12 13.07
C ILE A 260 6.92 16.93 12.57
N GLU A 261 5.99 17.38 13.41
CA GLU A 261 4.53 17.30 13.37
C GLU A 261 3.87 17.64 12.02
N GLY A 262 2.95 16.76 11.61
CA GLY A 262 1.98 17.03 10.55
C GLY A 262 1.60 15.79 9.74
N VAL A 263 0.58 15.06 10.21
CA VAL A 263 -0.16 14.01 9.47
C VAL A 263 0.50 12.63 9.39
N GLY A 264 0.06 11.72 10.27
CA GLY A 264 0.21 10.26 10.13
C GLY A 264 1.52 9.69 10.65
N GLU A 265 1.51 9.23 11.91
CA GLU A 265 2.67 8.65 12.61
C GLU A 265 3.28 7.45 11.87
N ASN A 266 4.49 7.64 11.34
CA ASN A 266 5.47 6.56 11.19
C ASN A 266 6.78 7.08 11.81
N LEU A 267 6.91 6.94 13.13
CA LEU A 267 8.20 7.08 13.81
C LEU A 267 9.13 5.99 13.25
N SER A 268 10.19 6.36 12.55
CA SER A 268 11.24 5.38 12.23
C SER A 268 11.97 5.03 13.52
N LYS A 269 11.63 3.90 14.12
CA LYS A 269 12.33 3.35 15.28
C LYS A 269 13.60 2.64 14.83
N LYS A 270 14.74 2.97 15.45
CA LYS A 270 16.01 2.24 15.29
C LYS A 270 16.30 1.54 16.62
N TYR A 271 16.73 0.28 16.57
CA TYR A 271 17.08 -0.51 17.74
C TYR A 271 18.53 -0.95 17.66
N TYR A 272 19.30 -0.69 18.72
CA TYR A 272 20.62 -1.27 18.90
C TYR A 272 20.49 -2.57 19.70
N LEU A 273 20.94 -3.67 19.11
CA LEU A 273 20.89 -4.99 19.71
C LEU A 273 22.29 -5.39 20.18
N ILE A 274 22.47 -5.63 21.48
CA ILE A 274 23.65 -6.29 22.05
C ILE A 274 23.22 -7.65 22.60
N LYS A 275 23.74 -8.73 22.04
CA LYS A 275 23.38 -10.09 22.48
C LYS A 275 24.39 -10.64 23.47
N TYR A 276 23.89 -11.28 24.51
CA TYR A 276 24.67 -11.90 25.57
C TYR A 276 24.51 -13.42 25.54
N ASP A 277 25.53 -14.14 26.04
CA ASP A 277 25.47 -15.59 26.12
C ASP A 277 24.76 -16.02 27.42
N ASN A 278 23.68 -16.80 27.30
CA ASN A 278 22.86 -17.26 28.42
C ASN A 278 23.12 -18.73 28.81
N GLY A 279 24.23 -19.34 28.37
CA GLY A 279 24.60 -20.70 28.79
C GLY A 279 23.72 -21.82 28.22
N THR A 280 22.64 -21.50 27.51
CA THR A 280 21.86 -22.46 26.72
C THR A 280 22.38 -22.49 25.29
N ASN A 281 23.13 -23.55 24.97
CA ASN A 281 23.51 -23.92 23.61
C ASN A 281 22.26 -24.20 22.75
N ILE A 282 21.65 -23.16 22.16
CA ILE A 282 20.73 -23.36 21.03
C ILE A 282 21.57 -23.31 19.76
N SER A 283 22.12 -24.47 19.38
CA SER A 283 22.71 -24.67 18.07
C SER A 283 21.60 -24.74 17.01
N ALA A 284 20.98 -23.62 16.66
CA ALA A 284 20.18 -23.53 15.46
C ALA A 284 21.10 -23.47 14.23
N LYS A 285 21.65 -24.63 13.83
CA LYS A 285 22.16 -24.79 12.46
C LYS A 285 20.98 -24.76 11.49
N LYS A 286 20.46 -23.57 11.16
CA LYS A 286 19.79 -23.40 9.87
C LYS A 286 20.88 -23.56 8.81
N LYS A 287 20.94 -24.74 8.18
CA LYS A 287 21.61 -24.91 6.89
C LYS A 287 20.91 -23.97 5.90
N THR A 288 21.35 -22.73 5.79
CA THR A 288 21.10 -21.95 4.59
C THR A 288 21.93 -22.60 3.50
N SER A 289 21.27 -23.30 2.58
CA SER A 289 21.89 -23.62 1.30
C SER A 289 22.50 -22.33 0.75
N LYS A 290 23.70 -22.42 0.17
CA LYS A 290 24.30 -21.32 -0.59
C LYS A 290 23.45 -21.08 -1.84
N ASN A 291 22.26 -20.51 -1.67
CA ASN A 291 21.46 -20.01 -2.76
C ASN A 291 22.12 -18.70 -3.17
N HIS A 292 22.41 -18.57 -4.46
CA HIS A 292 22.88 -17.33 -5.05
C HIS A 292 22.03 -16.14 -4.59
N LYS A 293 22.65 -14.97 -4.42
CA LYS A 293 21.93 -13.73 -4.07
C LYS A 293 20.79 -13.48 -5.09
N ASP A 294 19.64 -13.01 -4.60
CA ASP A 294 18.43 -12.77 -5.42
C ASP A 294 18.63 -11.68 -6.50
N PHE A 295 19.53 -10.73 -6.24
CA PHE A 295 19.91 -9.65 -7.15
C PHE A 295 21.27 -9.94 -7.80
N ARG A 296 21.31 -9.86 -9.13
CA ARG A 296 22.45 -10.26 -9.97
C ARG A 296 23.22 -9.05 -10.49
N LEU A 297 24.42 -9.28 -11.01
CA LEU A 297 25.26 -8.24 -11.64
C LEU A 297 24.47 -7.42 -12.68
N LYS A 298 23.62 -8.08 -13.48
CA LYS A 298 22.77 -7.43 -14.51
C LYS A 298 21.72 -6.47 -13.96
N ASP A 299 21.40 -6.54 -12.67
CA ASP A 299 20.41 -5.66 -12.04
C ASP A 299 21.02 -4.29 -11.66
N ILE A 300 22.36 -4.15 -11.63
CA ILE A 300 23.06 -2.90 -11.25
C ILE A 300 22.67 -1.68 -12.10
N PRO A 301 22.62 -1.76 -13.44
CA PRO A 301 22.17 -0.62 -14.25
C PRO A 301 20.78 -0.12 -13.85
N LYS A 302 19.88 -1.02 -13.44
CA LYS A 302 18.54 -0.66 -12.98
C LYS A 302 18.57 0.04 -11.62
N LEU A 303 19.43 -0.41 -10.69
CA LEU A 303 19.65 0.27 -9.41
C LEU A 303 20.12 1.72 -9.63
N ARG A 304 21.05 1.93 -10.56
CA ARG A 304 21.55 3.27 -10.95
C ARG A 304 20.46 4.14 -11.56
N LEU A 305 19.57 3.57 -12.36
CA LEU A 305 18.46 4.31 -12.97
C LEU A 305 17.50 4.85 -11.89
N VAL A 306 17.15 4.02 -10.90
CA VAL A 306 16.10 4.34 -9.94
C VAL A 306 16.58 5.10 -8.69
N CYS A 307 17.89 5.18 -8.42
CA CYS A 307 18.40 5.76 -7.18
C CYS A 307 19.46 6.85 -7.40
N GLN A 308 19.10 8.08 -7.04
CA GLN A 308 20.00 9.23 -7.09
C GLN A 308 21.19 9.10 -6.13
N LEU A 309 20.95 8.70 -4.88
CA LEU A 309 22.00 8.57 -3.86
C LEU A 309 23.10 7.58 -4.29
N LEU A 310 22.73 6.48 -4.95
CA LEU A 310 23.68 5.52 -5.48
C LEU A 310 24.53 6.13 -6.61
N ARG A 311 23.91 6.86 -7.54
CA ARG A 311 24.65 7.51 -8.64
C ARG A 311 25.66 8.52 -8.10
N GLU A 312 25.24 9.35 -7.16
CA GLU A 312 26.11 10.37 -6.56
C GLU A 312 27.24 9.76 -5.73
N PHE A 313 26.97 8.64 -5.07
CA PHE A 313 28.00 7.85 -4.40
C PHE A 313 29.06 7.34 -5.40
N GLU A 314 28.62 6.82 -6.54
CA GLU A 314 29.48 6.29 -7.61
C GLU A 314 30.26 7.37 -8.36
N THR A 315 29.70 8.58 -8.51
CA THR A 315 30.37 9.69 -9.20
C THR A 315 31.20 10.58 -8.28
N GLY A 316 30.98 10.50 -6.96
CA GLY A 316 31.63 11.37 -5.99
C GLY A 316 31.13 12.81 -6.03
N SER A 317 29.96 13.07 -6.63
CA SER A 317 29.43 14.43 -6.78
C SER A 317 29.05 15.10 -5.45
N ILE A 318 28.80 14.31 -4.41
CA ILE A 318 28.55 14.78 -3.04
C ILE A 318 29.25 13.89 -2.03
N ARG A 319 29.57 14.45 -0.86
CA ARG A 319 30.05 13.68 0.30
C ARG A 319 28.87 13.14 1.10
N LEU A 320 28.79 11.82 1.19
CA LEU A 320 27.80 11.08 1.97
C LEU A 320 28.24 10.98 3.43
N SER A 321 27.26 11.04 4.33
CA SER A 321 27.40 10.76 5.76
C SER A 321 27.65 9.26 6.01
N HIS A 322 28.03 8.91 7.23
CA HIS A 322 28.20 7.50 7.61
C HIS A 322 26.89 6.71 7.45
N ASP A 323 25.77 7.26 7.90
CA ASP A 323 24.47 6.61 7.86
C ASP A 323 24.02 6.35 6.42
N GLU A 324 24.28 7.29 5.51
CA GLU A 324 24.00 7.11 4.09
C GLU A 324 24.86 6.02 3.46
N LEU A 325 26.16 5.99 3.79
CA LEU A 325 27.07 4.95 3.35
C LEU A 325 26.66 3.58 3.93
N PHE A 326 26.25 3.53 5.19
CA PHE A 326 25.79 2.31 5.84
C PHE A 326 24.49 1.78 5.23
N GLY A 327 23.52 2.65 4.98
CA GLY A 327 22.27 2.32 4.30
C GLY A 327 22.48 1.82 2.87
N LEU A 328 23.40 2.44 2.11
CA LEU A 328 23.80 1.93 0.80
C LEU A 328 24.52 0.58 0.90
N ALA A 329 25.44 0.41 1.86
CA ALA A 329 26.18 -0.83 2.06
C ALA A 329 25.25 -2.00 2.38
N THR A 330 24.30 -1.85 3.30
CA THR A 330 23.31 -2.90 3.63
C THR A 330 22.48 -3.30 2.41
N ASN A 331 22.06 -2.34 1.59
CA ASN A 331 21.34 -2.62 0.33
C ASN A 331 22.24 -3.34 -0.70
N LEU A 332 23.44 -2.84 -0.96
CA LEU A 332 24.34 -3.38 -1.98
C LEU A 332 24.93 -4.75 -1.60
N THR A 333 25.12 -5.05 -0.32
CA THR A 333 25.60 -6.37 0.11
C THR A 333 24.64 -7.51 -0.23
N ASN A 334 23.38 -7.19 -0.54
CA ASN A 334 22.37 -8.14 -1.01
C ASN A 334 22.36 -8.31 -2.54
N VAL A 335 23.28 -7.65 -3.26
CA VAL A 335 23.49 -7.76 -4.71
C VAL A 335 24.79 -8.53 -5.00
N GLU A 336 24.79 -9.34 -6.05
CA GLU A 336 26.01 -9.96 -6.60
C GLU A 336 27.02 -8.88 -6.98
N THR A 337 28.29 -9.04 -6.59
CA THR A 337 29.38 -8.03 -6.67
C THR A 337 29.12 -6.66 -6.02
N GLY A 338 28.00 -6.47 -5.31
CA GLY A 338 27.68 -5.19 -4.68
C GLY A 338 28.68 -4.72 -3.61
N ASN A 339 29.37 -5.64 -2.93
CA ASN A 339 30.46 -5.29 -2.02
C ASN A 339 31.64 -4.66 -2.76
N ASP A 340 32.01 -5.23 -3.90
CA ASP A 340 33.10 -4.74 -4.73
C ASP A 340 32.72 -3.39 -5.35
N LEU A 341 31.46 -3.24 -5.78
CA LEU A 341 30.93 -1.96 -6.24
C LEU A 341 31.09 -0.89 -5.16
N PHE A 342 30.61 -1.15 -3.94
CA PHE A 342 30.71 -0.21 -2.84
C PHE A 342 32.17 0.18 -2.55
N LEU A 343 33.06 -0.80 -2.41
CA LEU A 343 34.47 -0.55 -2.08
C LEU A 343 35.21 0.18 -3.21
N ASN A 344 34.95 -0.15 -4.47
CA ASN A 344 35.57 0.52 -5.61
C ASN A 344 35.12 1.98 -5.71
N SER A 345 33.82 2.26 -5.56
CA SER A 345 33.30 3.63 -5.55
C SER A 345 33.81 4.42 -4.35
N PHE A 346 33.85 3.80 -3.16
CA PHE A 346 34.38 4.44 -1.96
C PHE A 346 35.86 4.84 -2.14
N LYS A 347 36.66 3.98 -2.80
CA LYS A 347 38.08 4.23 -3.07
C LYS A 347 38.30 5.26 -4.18
N ALA A 348 37.50 5.22 -5.25
CA ALA A 348 37.67 6.07 -6.43
C ALA A 348 37.33 7.55 -6.16
N ASN A 349 36.34 7.81 -5.32
CA ASN A 349 35.79 9.15 -5.10
C ASN A 349 36.31 9.83 -3.83
N SER A 350 37.49 9.42 -3.35
CA SER A 350 38.18 10.07 -2.24
C SER A 350 37.31 10.30 -0.98
N TYR A 351 36.33 9.44 -0.69
CA TYR A 351 35.71 9.39 0.65
C TYR A 351 36.77 9.13 1.75
N ALA A 352 37.92 8.61 1.33
CA ALA A 352 39.14 8.38 2.09
C ALA A 352 40.08 9.60 2.19
N ASP A 353 39.74 10.79 1.66
CA ASP A 353 40.61 11.97 1.55
C ASP A 353 41.42 12.22 2.83
N GLY A 354 42.74 12.05 2.71
CA GLY A 354 43.75 12.37 3.71
C GLY A 354 43.91 11.42 4.90
N ARG A 355 43.03 10.44 5.12
CA ARG A 355 43.04 9.57 6.31
C ARG A 355 43.18 8.10 5.93
N VAL A 356 44.43 7.65 5.85
CA VAL A 356 44.82 6.25 5.71
C VAL A 356 44.15 5.45 6.84
N GLY A 357 43.13 4.64 6.53
CA GLY A 357 42.50 3.72 7.48
C GLY A 357 40.98 3.51 7.36
N LYS A 358 40.21 4.47 6.83
CA LYS A 358 38.73 4.32 6.69
C LYS A 358 38.30 3.22 5.70
N TYR A 359 39.11 2.95 4.68
CA TYR A 359 38.86 1.85 3.74
C TYR A 359 38.95 0.49 4.44
N GLY A 360 39.95 0.29 5.31
CA GLY A 360 40.12 -0.93 6.10
C GLY A 360 38.93 -1.18 7.02
N TYR A 361 38.43 -0.13 7.67
CA TYR A 361 37.19 -0.17 8.44
C TYR A 361 36.02 -0.70 7.59
N TRP A 362 35.73 -0.11 6.43
CA TRP A 362 34.61 -0.57 5.58
C TRP A 362 34.80 -1.99 5.04
N VAL A 363 36.02 -2.40 4.71
CA VAL A 363 36.32 -3.79 4.34
C VAL A 363 35.99 -4.74 5.49
N HIS A 364 36.34 -4.38 6.73
CA HIS A 364 35.98 -5.15 7.92
C HIS A 364 34.47 -5.19 8.12
N GLN A 365 33.80 -4.04 8.10
CA GLN A 365 32.34 -3.95 8.27
C GLN A 365 31.59 -4.83 7.28
N LEU A 366 31.86 -4.67 5.97
CA LEU A 366 31.19 -5.43 4.91
C LEU A 366 31.41 -6.94 5.02
N LYS A 367 32.62 -7.38 5.40
CA LYS A 367 32.97 -8.81 5.46
C LYS A 367 32.53 -9.49 6.76
N LYS A 368 32.43 -8.74 7.85
CA LYS A 368 32.31 -9.30 9.21
C LYS A 368 30.98 -9.03 9.89
N TYR A 369 30.37 -7.87 9.64
CA TYR A 369 29.13 -7.46 10.31
C TYR A 369 27.97 -7.33 9.31
N ILE A 370 28.11 -6.53 8.26
CA ILE A 370 27.00 -6.20 7.34
C ILE A 370 26.63 -7.40 6.45
N ALA A 371 27.54 -8.35 6.23
CA ALA A 371 27.25 -9.56 5.46
C ALA A 371 26.11 -10.39 6.09
N GLY A 372 24.92 -10.32 5.49
CA GLY A 372 23.70 -11.00 5.96
C GLY A 372 22.66 -10.06 6.58
N TYR A 373 22.91 -8.75 6.61
CA TYR A 373 21.92 -7.75 7.01
C TYR A 373 20.80 -7.68 5.97
N GLN A 374 19.57 -7.44 6.44
CA GLN A 374 18.46 -7.11 5.54
C GLN A 374 18.70 -5.72 4.92
N PRO A 375 18.26 -5.49 3.67
CA PRO A 375 18.36 -4.17 3.03
C PRO A 375 17.63 -3.11 3.86
N GLN A 376 18.35 -2.05 4.24
CA GLN A 376 17.77 -0.99 5.06
C GLN A 376 16.78 -0.12 4.26
N ALA A 377 15.71 0.32 4.91
CA ALA A 377 14.67 1.14 4.27
C ALA A 377 15.18 2.54 3.89
N CYS A 378 14.84 3.02 2.70
CA CYS A 378 15.31 4.32 2.19
C CYS A 378 14.95 5.48 3.13
N ASN A 379 13.78 5.44 3.77
CA ASN A 379 13.32 6.47 4.71
C ASN A 379 14.22 6.64 5.94
N SER A 380 15.06 5.66 6.27
CA SER A 380 15.88 5.68 7.49
C SER A 380 17.28 6.28 7.32
N PHE A 381 17.71 6.57 6.08
CA PHE A 381 19.07 7.08 5.80
C PHE A 381 19.16 8.00 4.57
N CYS A 382 18.21 7.94 3.63
CA CYS A 382 18.36 8.62 2.34
C CYS A 382 17.92 10.09 2.44
N ARG A 383 18.82 11.04 2.12
CA ARG A 383 18.50 12.48 2.04
C ARG A 383 17.38 12.83 1.05
N TYR A 384 17.14 11.98 0.05
CA TYR A 384 16.10 12.17 -0.96
C TYR A 384 14.77 11.51 -0.58
N CYS A 385 14.62 10.95 0.63
CA CYS A 385 13.45 10.16 0.99
C CYS A 385 12.11 10.92 0.90
N ASN A 386 12.12 12.25 0.99
CA ASN A 386 10.90 13.05 0.89
C ASN A 386 10.53 13.45 -0.54
N SER A 387 11.47 13.34 -1.49
CA SER A 387 11.29 13.74 -2.88
C SER A 387 11.44 12.59 -3.88
N CYS A 388 11.97 11.44 -3.44
CA CYS A 388 12.14 10.25 -4.25
C CYS A 388 10.86 9.39 -4.21
N SER A 389 10.41 8.95 -5.39
CA SER A 389 9.35 7.95 -5.51
C SER A 389 9.94 6.54 -5.43
N HIS A 390 10.23 6.10 -4.20
CA HIS A 390 10.76 4.77 -3.90
C HIS A 390 9.75 3.86 -3.20
N LEU A 391 10.01 2.55 -3.28
CA LEU A 391 9.44 1.55 -2.38
C LEU A 391 10.28 1.46 -1.10
N THR A 392 9.97 0.53 -0.21
CA THR A 392 10.62 0.37 1.09
C THR A 392 12.15 0.53 1.06
N ASN A 393 12.84 -0.08 0.09
CA ASN A 393 14.30 0.04 -0.08
C ASN A 393 14.72 0.09 -1.56
N LEU A 394 16.03 0.28 -1.79
CA LEU A 394 16.63 0.38 -3.12
C LEU A 394 16.34 -0.85 -4.00
N LEU A 395 16.46 -2.04 -3.41
CA LEU A 395 16.32 -3.30 -4.13
C LEU A 395 14.88 -3.52 -4.60
N LEU A 396 13.90 -3.28 -3.74
CA LEU A 396 12.48 -3.39 -4.08
C LEU A 396 12.09 -2.36 -5.13
N THR A 397 12.58 -1.12 -5.00
CA THR A 397 12.37 -0.05 -5.98
C THR A 397 12.87 -0.45 -7.37
N ALA A 398 14.04 -1.10 -7.44
CA ALA A 398 14.56 -1.60 -8.70
C ALA A 398 13.82 -2.85 -9.20
N LYS A 399 13.43 -3.77 -8.32
CA LYS A 399 12.81 -5.03 -8.73
C LYS A 399 11.90 -5.58 -7.62
N LEU A 400 10.61 -5.30 -7.76
CA LEU A 400 9.57 -5.94 -6.98
C LEU A 400 9.51 -7.45 -7.30
N LYS A 401 9.41 -8.32 -6.30
CA LYS A 401 9.23 -9.77 -6.53
C LYS A 401 7.77 -10.09 -6.90
N TYR A 402 7.54 -11.29 -7.41
CA TYR A 402 6.18 -11.80 -7.57
C TYR A 402 5.50 -11.95 -6.21
N HIS A 403 4.19 -11.75 -6.17
CA HIS A 403 3.36 -11.86 -4.96
C HIS A 403 3.74 -10.86 -3.84
N GLN A 404 4.48 -9.80 -4.19
CA GLN A 404 4.74 -8.67 -3.31
C GLN A 404 3.93 -7.47 -3.75
N MET A 405 3.49 -6.69 -2.76
CA MET A 405 2.78 -5.44 -2.94
C MET A 405 3.42 -4.43 -2.00
N GLU A 406 3.95 -3.35 -2.56
CA GLU A 406 4.73 -2.37 -1.80
C GLU A 406 4.05 -1.02 -1.89
N ARG A 407 3.92 -0.35 -0.74
CA ARG A 407 3.30 0.96 -0.68
C ARG A 407 4.25 1.99 -1.29
N ILE A 408 3.70 2.85 -2.15
CA ILE A 408 4.47 3.95 -2.74
C ILE A 408 4.75 4.97 -1.64
N ALA A 409 6.03 5.30 -1.42
CA ALA A 409 6.43 6.27 -0.42
C ALA A 409 5.76 7.64 -0.68
N GLY A 410 5.31 8.31 0.39
CA GLY A 410 4.61 9.59 0.29
C GLY A 410 3.16 9.52 -0.18
N TYR A 411 2.66 8.36 -0.62
CA TYR A 411 1.25 8.23 -0.98
C TYR A 411 0.35 8.25 0.26
N THR A 412 -0.40 9.33 0.39
CA THR A 412 -1.43 9.51 1.41
C THR A 412 -2.76 9.81 0.73
N GLU A 413 -3.79 9.06 1.09
CA GLU A 413 -5.16 9.35 0.71
C GLU A 413 -5.85 10.00 1.91
N PRO A 414 -6.35 11.25 1.80
CA PRO A 414 -6.99 11.92 2.91
C PRO A 414 -8.33 11.24 3.23
N LEU A 415 -8.46 10.76 4.46
CA LEU A 415 -9.70 10.17 4.98
C LEU A 415 -10.40 11.16 5.91
N TYR A 416 -11.72 11.21 5.79
CA TYR A 416 -12.59 12.14 6.52
C TYR A 416 -13.52 11.38 7.45
N THR A 417 -14.22 12.11 8.31
CA THR A 417 -15.34 11.55 9.06
C THR A 417 -16.51 11.24 8.13
N LEU A 418 -17.39 10.32 8.53
CA LEU A 418 -18.60 9.98 7.76
C LEU A 418 -19.47 11.23 7.54
N GLU A 419 -19.64 12.06 8.57
CA GLU A 419 -20.43 13.29 8.51
C GLU A 419 -19.88 14.31 7.51
N GLU A 420 -18.55 14.50 7.46
CA GLU A 420 -17.94 15.40 6.48
C GLU A 420 -18.11 14.90 5.05
N ALA A 421 -17.99 13.59 4.83
CA ALA A 421 -18.19 12.98 3.53
C ALA A 421 -19.66 13.04 3.08
N GLU A 422 -20.60 12.85 4.00
CA GLU A 422 -22.05 13.02 3.75
C GLU A 422 -22.38 14.47 3.38
N LYS A 423 -21.85 15.45 4.13
CA LYS A 423 -22.04 16.88 3.84
C LYS A 423 -21.45 17.26 2.48
N ASP A 424 -20.26 16.76 2.16
CA ASP A 424 -19.61 17.00 0.86
C ASP A 424 -20.41 16.39 -0.30
N PHE A 425 -20.91 15.17 -0.14
CA PHE A 425 -21.79 14.54 -1.11
C PHE A 425 -23.10 15.32 -1.29
N GLN A 426 -23.78 15.70 -0.20
CA GLN A 426 -25.02 16.48 -0.25
C GLN A 426 -24.80 17.81 -0.98
N LYS A 427 -23.67 18.50 -0.71
CA LYS A 427 -23.31 19.75 -1.40
C LYS A 427 -23.11 19.52 -2.90
N LYS A 428 -22.32 18.52 -3.29
CA LYS A 428 -22.05 18.19 -4.70
C LYS A 428 -23.31 17.78 -5.45
N PHE A 429 -24.16 16.98 -4.81
CA PHE A 429 -25.44 16.57 -5.40
C PHE A 429 -26.40 17.76 -5.56
N ARG A 430 -26.50 18.65 -4.57
CA ARG A 430 -27.30 19.88 -4.68
C ARG A 430 -26.80 20.79 -5.79
N ASN A 431 -25.48 21.04 -5.86
CA ASN A 431 -24.88 21.79 -6.96
C ASN A 431 -25.22 21.17 -8.33
N ALA A 432 -25.07 19.85 -8.44
CA ALA A 432 -25.43 19.13 -9.65
C ALA A 432 -26.93 19.22 -9.95
N MET A 433 -27.83 19.32 -8.98
CA MET A 433 -29.28 19.53 -9.22
C MET A 433 -29.63 20.95 -9.66
N ASP A 434 -28.95 21.95 -9.10
CA ASP A 434 -29.22 23.37 -9.31
C ASP A 434 -28.61 23.91 -10.62
N ASP A 435 -27.58 23.25 -11.15
CA ASP A 435 -26.98 23.60 -12.44
C ASP A 435 -28.01 23.58 -13.58
N THR A 436 -27.97 24.54 -14.51
CA THR A 436 -28.94 24.63 -15.61
C THR A 436 -28.48 23.89 -16.88
N ARG A 437 -27.21 23.47 -16.94
CA ARG A 437 -26.64 22.77 -18.10
C ARG A 437 -27.26 21.38 -18.26
N LYS A 438 -27.55 21.04 -19.52
CA LYS A 438 -28.10 19.75 -19.94
C LYS A 438 -26.96 18.82 -20.33
N MET A 439 -26.32 18.25 -19.31
CA MET A 439 -25.14 17.41 -19.45
C MET A 439 -25.14 16.31 -18.38
N TRP A 440 -24.09 15.48 -18.38
CA TRP A 440 -23.87 14.46 -17.34
C TRP A 440 -23.17 15.05 -16.13
N PHE A 441 -23.70 14.81 -14.94
CA PHE A 441 -23.01 15.07 -13.68
C PHE A 441 -22.72 13.73 -13.01
N ILE A 442 -21.45 13.37 -12.93
CA ILE A 442 -20.99 12.08 -12.40
C ILE A 442 -20.42 12.29 -11.02
N ILE A 443 -21.03 11.67 -10.01
CA ILE A 443 -20.67 11.84 -8.61
C ILE A 443 -20.13 10.51 -8.07
N LYS A 444 -18.81 10.44 -7.87
CA LYS A 444 -18.16 9.30 -7.21
C LYS A 444 -18.32 9.41 -5.70
N ALA A 445 -19.05 8.47 -5.10
CA ALA A 445 -19.40 8.47 -3.68
C ALA A 445 -19.43 7.04 -3.11
N GLN A 446 -18.71 6.81 -2.00
CA GLN A 446 -18.52 5.48 -1.40
C GLN A 446 -19.82 4.73 -1.12
N THR A 447 -19.73 3.41 -1.14
CA THR A 447 -20.84 2.53 -0.74
C THR A 447 -21.21 2.79 0.72
N ALA A 448 -22.51 2.88 1.02
CA ALA A 448 -23.06 3.17 2.35
C ALA A 448 -22.97 4.63 2.83
N LEU A 449 -22.53 5.57 1.98
CA LEU A 449 -22.52 7.01 2.29
C LEU A 449 -23.93 7.63 2.47
N GLY A 450 -25.01 6.90 2.16
CA GLY A 450 -26.37 7.46 2.23
C GLY A 450 -26.81 8.20 0.95
N LYS A 451 -26.30 7.76 -0.21
CA LYS A 451 -26.61 8.30 -1.54
C LYS A 451 -28.11 8.42 -1.79
N THR A 452 -28.81 7.28 -1.71
CA THR A 452 -30.25 7.16 -1.91
C THR A 452 -31.06 8.06 -0.98
N GLU A 453 -30.76 8.03 0.32
CA GLU A 453 -31.47 8.83 1.31
C GLU A 453 -31.32 10.33 1.05
N THR A 454 -30.14 10.76 0.61
CA THR A 454 -29.86 12.17 0.36
C THR A 454 -30.58 12.67 -0.89
N TYR A 455 -30.55 11.94 -2.00
CA TYR A 455 -31.28 12.40 -3.19
C TYR A 455 -32.79 12.36 -2.97
N LEU A 456 -33.33 11.37 -2.24
CA LEU A 456 -34.76 11.32 -1.92
C LEU A 456 -35.19 12.55 -1.09
N ARG A 457 -34.39 12.94 -0.09
CA ARG A 457 -34.65 14.16 0.69
C ARG A 457 -34.62 15.42 -0.16
N LEU A 458 -33.71 15.50 -1.13
CA LEU A 458 -33.56 16.68 -1.98
C LEU A 458 -34.64 16.79 -3.07
N ILE A 459 -35.23 15.67 -3.51
CA ILE A 459 -36.33 15.70 -4.48
C ILE A 459 -37.70 15.90 -3.84
N LYS A 460 -37.84 15.69 -2.52
CA LYS A 460 -39.14 15.76 -1.86
C LYS A 460 -39.90 17.07 -2.11
N ASP A 461 -39.19 18.20 -2.08
CA ASP A 461 -39.77 19.53 -2.18
C ASP A 461 -39.65 20.14 -3.60
N THR A 462 -39.35 19.33 -4.62
CA THR A 462 -39.17 19.82 -5.99
C THR A 462 -40.45 19.69 -6.83
N SER A 463 -40.71 20.68 -7.67
CA SER A 463 -41.77 20.59 -8.69
C SER A 463 -41.30 19.89 -9.98
N LYS A 464 -40.02 19.50 -10.07
CA LYS A 464 -39.44 18.84 -11.25
C LYS A 464 -39.92 17.39 -11.35
N ARG A 465 -40.15 16.90 -12.57
CA ARG A 465 -40.42 15.49 -12.86
C ARG A 465 -39.09 14.76 -12.97
N ILE A 466 -38.87 13.81 -12.08
CA ILE A 466 -37.57 13.16 -11.91
C ILE A 466 -37.72 11.67 -12.21
N LEU A 467 -36.84 11.16 -13.05
CA LEU A 467 -36.69 9.74 -13.31
C LEU A 467 -35.52 9.19 -12.50
N ILE A 468 -35.79 8.30 -11.55
CA ILE A 468 -34.77 7.56 -10.79
C ILE A 468 -34.54 6.22 -11.48
N VAL A 469 -33.28 5.89 -11.74
CA VAL A 469 -32.85 4.72 -12.50
C VAL A 469 -31.94 3.89 -11.60
N VAL A 470 -32.33 2.64 -11.31
CA VAL A 470 -31.63 1.77 -10.35
C VAL A 470 -31.30 0.39 -10.93
N PRO A 471 -30.32 -0.38 -10.40
CA PRO A 471 -29.87 -1.61 -11.05
C PRO A 471 -30.92 -2.72 -11.18
N THR A 472 -31.77 -2.93 -10.16
CA THR A 472 -32.65 -4.12 -10.09
C THR A 472 -34.10 -3.78 -9.74
N ASN A 473 -35.03 -4.66 -10.12
CA ASN A 473 -36.45 -4.54 -9.72
C ASN A 473 -36.64 -4.64 -8.19
N LYS A 474 -35.78 -5.39 -7.50
CA LYS A 474 -35.79 -5.51 -6.04
C LYS A 474 -35.48 -4.16 -5.38
N LEU A 475 -34.40 -3.49 -5.81
CA LEU A 475 -34.03 -2.18 -5.29
C LEU A 475 -35.03 -1.09 -5.69
N LYS A 476 -35.58 -1.16 -6.91
CA LYS A 476 -36.68 -0.29 -7.38
C LYS A 476 -37.87 -0.35 -6.41
N SER A 477 -38.31 -1.55 -6.06
CA SER A 477 -39.44 -1.77 -5.13
C SER A 477 -39.10 -1.33 -3.70
N GLU A 478 -37.88 -1.61 -3.24
CA GLU A 478 -37.41 -1.19 -1.90
C GLU A 478 -37.40 0.33 -1.75
N ILE A 479 -36.79 1.04 -2.70
CA ILE A 479 -36.68 2.50 -2.66
C ILE A 479 -38.07 3.13 -2.69
N ARG A 480 -38.96 2.66 -3.57
CA ARG A 480 -40.29 3.22 -3.65
C ARG A 480 -41.14 2.94 -2.41
N ARG A 481 -41.24 1.69 -1.97
CA ARG A 481 -42.21 1.27 -0.94
C ARG A 481 -41.70 1.52 0.48
N GLN A 482 -40.39 1.40 0.72
CA GLN A 482 -39.85 1.51 2.08
C GLN A 482 -39.27 2.90 2.37
N ARG A 483 -38.67 3.56 1.36
CA ARG A 483 -37.97 4.84 1.55
C ARG A 483 -38.82 6.04 1.09
N ALA A 484 -39.26 6.04 -0.16
CA ALA A 484 -40.02 7.18 -0.70
C ALA A 484 -41.39 7.36 0.01
N GLU A 485 -42.15 6.28 0.23
CA GLU A 485 -43.43 6.35 0.98
C GLU A 485 -43.25 6.87 2.41
N SER A 486 -42.24 6.38 3.14
CA SER A 486 -41.99 6.81 4.52
C SER A 486 -41.56 8.28 4.61
N MET A 487 -41.01 8.84 3.53
CA MET A 487 -40.66 10.24 3.40
C MET A 487 -41.82 11.11 2.86
N GLY A 488 -42.95 10.51 2.47
CA GLY A 488 -44.09 11.20 1.86
C GLY A 488 -43.85 11.66 0.43
N ILE A 489 -42.98 10.97 -0.33
CA ILE A 489 -42.67 11.30 -1.73
C ILE A 489 -43.59 10.52 -2.65
N GLU A 490 -44.41 11.23 -3.42
CA GLU A 490 -45.24 10.62 -4.46
C GLU A 490 -44.36 10.19 -5.65
N MET A 491 -44.40 8.90 -5.97
CA MET A 491 -43.58 8.31 -7.03
C MET A 491 -44.33 7.13 -7.66
N MET A 492 -44.05 6.82 -8.92
CA MET A 492 -44.58 5.63 -9.61
C MET A 492 -43.47 4.67 -10.02
N GLU A 493 -43.67 3.37 -9.81
CA GLU A 493 -42.78 2.30 -10.30
C GLU A 493 -43.10 1.96 -11.75
N SER A 494 -42.08 1.75 -12.57
CA SER A 494 -42.29 1.14 -13.88
C SER A 494 -42.64 -0.35 -13.76
N PRO A 495 -43.72 -0.83 -14.41
CA PRO A 495 -44.15 -2.23 -14.27
C PRO A 495 -43.19 -3.17 -15.02
N SER A 496 -43.02 -4.41 -14.54
CA SER A 496 -42.16 -5.41 -15.20
C SER A 496 -42.87 -6.75 -15.38
N LEU A 497 -42.84 -7.32 -16.60
CA LEU A 497 -43.34 -8.68 -16.83
C LEU A 497 -42.57 -9.74 -16.03
N ARG A 498 -41.30 -9.48 -15.69
CA ARG A 498 -40.49 -10.40 -14.87
C ARG A 498 -40.99 -10.53 -13.43
N GLU A 499 -41.69 -9.53 -12.91
CA GLU A 499 -42.27 -9.56 -11.54
C GLU A 499 -43.51 -10.45 -11.46
N ILE A 500 -44.12 -10.76 -12.61
CA ILE A 500 -45.30 -11.63 -12.71
C ILE A 500 -44.99 -12.93 -13.45
N LYS A 501 -43.70 -13.26 -13.69
CA LYS A 501 -43.26 -14.44 -14.46
C LYS A 501 -43.89 -15.72 -13.92
N ASP A 502 -43.88 -15.91 -12.60
CA ASP A 502 -44.34 -17.15 -11.96
C ASP A 502 -45.85 -17.41 -12.12
N TYR A 503 -46.59 -16.42 -12.61
CA TYR A 503 -48.02 -16.51 -12.91
C TYR A 503 -48.31 -16.61 -14.43
N ILE A 504 -47.27 -16.70 -15.26
CA ILE A 504 -47.37 -16.81 -16.72
C ILE A 504 -47.01 -18.26 -17.12
N PRO A 505 -47.84 -18.98 -17.91
CA PRO A 505 -47.50 -20.29 -18.44
C PRO A 505 -46.21 -20.27 -19.25
N ASP A 506 -45.39 -21.32 -19.11
CA ASP A 506 -44.07 -21.42 -19.73
C ASP A 506 -44.11 -21.17 -21.24
N VAL A 507 -45.06 -21.74 -21.98
CA VAL A 507 -45.20 -21.53 -23.43
C VAL A 507 -45.38 -20.05 -23.82
N VAL A 508 -46.12 -19.30 -23.01
CA VAL A 508 -46.33 -17.86 -23.23
C VAL A 508 -45.08 -17.08 -22.85
N TRP A 509 -44.44 -17.46 -21.74
CA TRP A 509 -43.20 -16.84 -21.30
C TRP A 509 -42.04 -17.06 -22.29
N ASP A 510 -41.89 -18.28 -22.81
CA ASP A 510 -40.90 -18.64 -23.82
C ASP A 510 -41.06 -17.78 -25.08
N HIS A 511 -42.30 -17.50 -25.49
CA HIS A 511 -42.56 -16.60 -26.62
C HIS A 511 -42.23 -15.14 -26.28
N ILE A 512 -42.51 -14.69 -25.05
CA ILE A 512 -42.10 -13.36 -24.56
C ILE A 512 -40.57 -13.24 -24.56
N GLU A 513 -39.85 -14.26 -24.10
CA GLU A 513 -38.39 -14.30 -24.15
C GLU A 513 -37.84 -14.30 -25.57
N TYR A 514 -38.48 -15.05 -26.49
CA TYR A 514 -38.16 -15.01 -27.91
C TYR A 514 -38.33 -13.59 -28.50
N LEU A 515 -39.41 -12.88 -28.16
CA LEU A 515 -39.62 -11.50 -28.60
C LEU A 515 -38.54 -10.56 -28.04
N TYR A 516 -38.17 -10.71 -26.76
CA TYR A 516 -37.06 -9.94 -26.19
C TYR A 516 -35.72 -10.26 -26.87
N ALA A 517 -35.42 -11.53 -27.14
CA ALA A 517 -34.18 -11.96 -27.79
C ALA A 517 -34.08 -11.50 -29.26
N SER A 518 -35.24 -11.30 -29.91
CA SER A 518 -35.31 -10.77 -31.27
C SER A 518 -35.44 -9.25 -31.35
N GLY A 519 -35.34 -8.54 -30.21
CA GLY A 519 -35.46 -7.08 -30.15
C GLY A 519 -36.87 -6.55 -30.41
N LYS A 520 -37.89 -7.42 -30.44
CA LYS A 520 -39.28 -7.08 -30.80
C LYS A 520 -40.09 -6.63 -29.61
N SER A 521 -41.09 -5.78 -29.87
CA SER A 521 -42.04 -5.36 -28.85
C SER A 521 -42.97 -6.50 -28.44
N VAL A 522 -43.10 -6.73 -27.14
CA VAL A 522 -44.02 -7.72 -26.57
C VAL A 522 -45.49 -7.26 -26.61
N ILE A 523 -45.75 -5.95 -26.72
CA ILE A 523 -47.09 -5.36 -26.57
C ILE A 523 -48.11 -5.91 -27.58
N PRO A 524 -47.81 -6.06 -28.89
CA PRO A 524 -48.75 -6.64 -29.86
C PRO A 524 -49.17 -8.07 -29.49
N TYR A 525 -48.23 -8.88 -29.01
CA TYR A 525 -48.49 -10.25 -28.57
C TYR A 525 -49.39 -10.28 -27.32
N LEU A 526 -49.11 -9.43 -26.32
CA LEU A 526 -49.98 -9.30 -25.15
C LEU A 526 -51.41 -8.90 -25.54
N LYS A 527 -51.57 -7.93 -26.46
CA LYS A 527 -52.88 -7.51 -26.98
C LYS A 527 -53.59 -8.61 -27.76
N LYS A 528 -52.86 -9.49 -28.45
CA LYS A 528 -53.43 -10.68 -29.11
C LYS A 528 -53.99 -11.65 -28.07
N LEU A 529 -53.20 -12.03 -27.06
CA LEU A 529 -53.63 -12.95 -26.00
C LEU A 529 -54.81 -12.42 -25.19
N ILE A 530 -54.88 -11.09 -24.98
CA ILE A 530 -56.02 -10.43 -24.33
C ILE A 530 -57.31 -10.55 -25.16
N ARG A 531 -57.21 -10.42 -26.50
CA ARG A 531 -58.37 -10.54 -27.40
C ARG A 531 -58.88 -11.98 -27.52
N GLU A 532 -57.97 -12.94 -27.47
CA GLU A 532 -58.26 -14.37 -27.55
C GLU A 532 -58.71 -14.96 -26.19
N ASP A 533 -58.84 -14.14 -25.15
CA ASP A 533 -59.21 -14.48 -23.76
C ASP A 533 -58.43 -15.69 -23.20
N HIS A 534 -57.13 -15.72 -23.51
CA HIS A 534 -56.28 -16.87 -23.19
C HIS A 534 -56.00 -16.95 -21.68
N SER A 535 -56.57 -17.95 -20.99
CA SER A 535 -56.26 -18.36 -19.60
C SER A 535 -56.37 -17.25 -18.53
N GLU A 536 -55.92 -17.51 -17.30
CA GLU A 536 -55.79 -16.49 -16.23
C GLU A 536 -54.83 -15.32 -16.61
N CYS A 537 -54.02 -15.47 -17.67
CA CYS A 537 -53.06 -14.47 -18.15
C CYS A 537 -53.69 -13.19 -18.70
N ALA A 538 -54.88 -13.27 -19.33
CA ALA A 538 -55.50 -12.11 -19.94
C ALA A 538 -55.77 -10.99 -18.90
N LYS A 539 -56.12 -11.37 -17.65
CA LYS A 539 -56.28 -10.42 -16.54
C LYS A 539 -54.95 -9.78 -16.13
N LEU A 540 -53.89 -10.58 -16.02
CA LEU A 540 -52.54 -10.10 -15.69
C LEU A 540 -52.02 -9.11 -16.73
N PHE A 541 -52.16 -9.43 -18.02
CA PHE A 541 -51.72 -8.55 -19.10
C PHE A 541 -52.57 -7.29 -19.24
N LYS A 542 -53.90 -7.37 -19.03
CA LYS A 542 -54.77 -6.17 -18.94
C LYS A 542 -54.29 -5.22 -17.85
N LYS A 543 -53.96 -5.76 -16.66
CA LYS A 543 -53.40 -4.97 -15.55
C LYS A 543 -52.05 -4.35 -15.93
N TYR A 544 -51.11 -5.15 -16.46
CA TYR A 544 -49.80 -4.66 -16.89
C TYR A 544 -49.87 -3.53 -17.93
N LEU A 545 -50.75 -3.65 -18.95
CA LEU A 545 -50.95 -2.60 -19.95
C LEU A 545 -51.58 -1.34 -19.34
N LYS A 546 -52.54 -1.49 -18.41
CA LYS A 546 -53.11 -0.37 -17.66
C LYS A 546 -52.06 0.37 -16.83
N ASP A 547 -51.17 -0.37 -16.17
CA ASP A 547 -50.08 0.20 -15.38
C ASP A 547 -49.08 0.94 -16.29
N LEU A 548 -48.81 0.43 -17.50
CA LEU A 548 -48.01 1.14 -18.50
C LEU A 548 -48.65 2.44 -18.99
N ASP A 549 -49.95 2.43 -19.27
CA ASP A 549 -50.68 3.63 -19.68
C ASP A 549 -50.73 4.66 -18.54
N SER A 550 -50.90 4.19 -17.30
CA SER A 550 -50.83 5.03 -16.10
C SER A 550 -49.45 5.68 -15.96
N LEU A 551 -48.37 4.92 -16.14
CA LEU A 551 -46.99 5.43 -16.13
C LEU A 551 -46.75 6.47 -17.22
N ARG A 552 -47.31 6.26 -18.41
CA ARG A 552 -47.16 7.19 -19.54
C ARG A 552 -47.79 8.54 -19.22
N ASN A 553 -48.98 8.52 -18.61
CA ASN A 553 -49.77 9.70 -18.27
C ASN A 553 -49.44 10.31 -16.90
N PHE A 554 -48.64 9.63 -16.07
CA PHE A 554 -48.22 10.13 -14.78
C PHE A 554 -47.28 11.33 -14.90
N ASP A 555 -47.63 12.41 -14.21
CA ASP A 555 -46.92 13.69 -14.19
C ASP A 555 -46.31 13.91 -12.80
N GLY A 556 -45.19 13.21 -12.55
CA GLY A 556 -44.53 13.20 -11.24
C GLY A 556 -43.21 12.41 -11.28
N HIS A 557 -42.72 12.00 -10.11
CA HIS A 557 -41.48 11.21 -10.02
C HIS A 557 -41.69 9.76 -10.44
N VAL A 558 -40.79 9.22 -11.24
CA VAL A 558 -40.85 7.81 -11.67
C VAL A 558 -39.56 7.10 -11.26
N ILE A 559 -39.67 5.83 -10.87
CA ILE A 559 -38.52 4.96 -10.67
C ILE A 559 -38.55 3.76 -11.61
N THR A 560 -37.40 3.44 -12.20
CA THR A 560 -37.23 2.37 -13.18
C THR A 560 -35.89 1.67 -13.03
N THR A 561 -35.67 0.60 -13.78
CA THR A 561 -34.39 -0.14 -13.78
C THR A 561 -33.42 0.37 -14.85
N HIS A 562 -32.12 0.16 -14.66
CA HIS A 562 -31.07 0.45 -15.66
C HIS A 562 -31.40 -0.17 -17.03
N LYS A 563 -31.74 -1.46 -17.06
CA LYS A 563 -32.05 -2.18 -18.31
C LYS A 563 -33.22 -1.57 -19.07
N ARG A 564 -34.27 -1.14 -18.37
CA ARG A 564 -35.43 -0.48 -18.98
C ARG A 564 -35.12 0.95 -19.44
N PHE A 565 -34.25 1.66 -18.73
CA PHE A 565 -33.83 3.01 -19.11
C PHE A 565 -33.16 3.05 -20.49
N LEU A 566 -32.38 2.01 -20.86
CA LEU A 566 -31.69 1.95 -22.16
C LEU A 566 -32.62 2.04 -23.39
N THR A 567 -33.92 1.76 -23.24
CA THR A 567 -34.90 1.77 -24.32
C THR A 567 -36.09 2.71 -24.06
N MET A 568 -36.09 3.43 -22.94
CA MET A 568 -37.19 4.30 -22.52
C MET A 568 -37.02 5.72 -23.06
N ASP A 569 -38.11 6.34 -23.52
CA ASP A 569 -38.12 7.78 -23.79
C ASP A 569 -38.15 8.55 -22.46
N VAL A 570 -37.15 9.42 -22.29
CA VAL A 570 -36.95 10.22 -21.09
C VAL A 570 -37.30 11.69 -21.28
N SER A 571 -37.76 12.08 -22.47
CA SER A 571 -37.95 13.49 -22.85
C SER A 571 -39.03 14.22 -22.03
N LYS A 572 -39.91 13.48 -21.35
CA LYS A 572 -40.93 14.06 -20.46
C LYS A 572 -40.43 14.43 -19.06
N TYR A 573 -39.22 14.02 -18.69
CA TYR A 573 -38.66 14.30 -17.37
C TYR A 573 -37.76 15.54 -17.44
N ASP A 574 -37.59 16.22 -16.31
CA ASP A 574 -36.72 17.38 -16.20
C ASP A 574 -35.30 16.98 -15.78
N LEU A 575 -35.16 15.82 -15.12
CA LEU A 575 -33.91 15.29 -14.60
C LEU A 575 -33.94 13.75 -14.53
N VAL A 576 -32.85 13.11 -14.92
CA VAL A 576 -32.63 11.67 -14.72
C VAL A 576 -31.54 11.46 -13.67
N ILE A 577 -31.85 10.75 -12.60
CA ILE A 577 -30.90 10.32 -11.56
C ILE A 577 -30.62 8.83 -11.77
N ILE A 578 -29.35 8.47 -11.94
CA ILE A 578 -28.89 7.09 -12.10
C ILE A 578 -28.13 6.71 -10.82
N ASP A 579 -28.64 5.73 -10.09
CA ASP A 579 -28.02 5.20 -8.88
C ASP A 579 -27.19 3.96 -9.23
N GLU A 580 -25.92 3.94 -8.82
CA GLU A 580 -24.88 2.99 -9.24
C GLU A 580 -24.44 3.12 -10.71
N ASP A 581 -23.40 2.35 -11.05
CA ASP A 581 -22.73 2.40 -12.34
C ASP A 581 -23.53 1.70 -13.46
N ILE A 582 -24.03 2.47 -14.42
CA ILE A 582 -24.77 1.94 -15.57
C ILE A 582 -23.87 1.37 -16.67
N LEU A 583 -22.63 1.84 -16.78
CA LEU A 583 -21.68 1.39 -17.81
C LEU A 583 -21.36 -0.09 -17.58
N LEU A 584 -20.88 -0.42 -16.39
CA LEU A 584 -20.57 -1.80 -16.03
C LEU A 584 -21.82 -2.65 -15.82
N GLY A 585 -22.80 -2.14 -15.08
CA GLY A 585 -23.96 -2.92 -14.63
C GLY A 585 -24.99 -3.21 -15.72
N SER A 586 -24.96 -2.51 -16.85
CA SER A 586 -25.96 -2.69 -17.89
C SER A 586 -25.44 -2.54 -19.31
N ILE A 587 -24.55 -1.57 -19.61
CA ILE A 587 -24.14 -1.33 -20.99
C ILE A 587 -23.17 -2.41 -21.48
N ILE A 588 -22.08 -2.66 -20.75
CA ILE A 588 -21.11 -3.73 -21.09
C ILE A 588 -21.77 -5.11 -21.10
N GLN A 589 -22.72 -5.33 -20.19
CA GLN A 589 -23.44 -6.61 -20.10
C GLN A 589 -24.46 -6.82 -21.24
N ASN A 590 -24.91 -5.76 -21.90
CA ASN A 590 -25.91 -5.82 -22.97
C ASN A 590 -25.32 -6.21 -24.34
N LYS A 591 -24.20 -6.94 -24.37
CA LYS A 591 -23.62 -7.46 -25.61
C LYS A 591 -24.56 -8.46 -26.30
N ILE A 592 -24.58 -8.45 -27.62
CA ILE A 592 -25.37 -9.34 -28.46
C ILE A 592 -24.43 -10.17 -29.33
N ASP A 593 -24.68 -11.49 -29.36
CA ASP A 593 -24.00 -12.45 -30.22
C ASP A 593 -24.95 -12.86 -31.35
N ILE A 594 -24.47 -12.83 -32.60
CA ILE A 594 -25.19 -13.34 -33.78
C ILE A 594 -24.30 -14.39 -34.45
N SER A 595 -24.75 -15.64 -34.49
CA SER A 595 -24.03 -16.71 -35.18
C SER A 595 -23.92 -16.44 -36.69
N ILE A 596 -22.87 -16.94 -37.34
CA ILE A 596 -22.73 -16.78 -38.79
C ILE A 596 -23.88 -17.50 -39.53
N SER A 597 -24.38 -18.64 -39.02
CA SER A 597 -25.56 -19.31 -39.58
C SER A 597 -26.81 -18.46 -39.47
N ASP A 598 -27.05 -17.77 -38.36
CA ASP A 598 -28.20 -16.87 -38.21
C ASP A 598 -28.05 -15.61 -39.06
N LEU A 599 -26.82 -15.11 -39.24
CA LEU A 599 -26.54 -14.02 -40.17
C LEU A 599 -26.83 -14.42 -41.63
N LYS A 600 -26.47 -15.66 -42.02
CA LYS A 600 -26.81 -16.25 -43.34
C LYS A 600 -28.32 -16.52 -43.49
N LYS A 601 -29.02 -16.93 -42.42
CA LYS A 601 -30.48 -17.05 -42.42
C LYS A 601 -31.14 -15.68 -42.59
N LEU A 602 -30.64 -14.65 -41.91
CA LEU A 602 -31.11 -13.27 -42.06
C LEU A 602 -30.90 -12.76 -43.49
N GLN A 603 -29.75 -13.08 -44.11
CA GLN A 603 -29.48 -12.78 -45.52
C GLN A 603 -30.54 -13.38 -46.47
N LYS A 604 -30.97 -14.62 -46.22
CA LYS A 604 -31.96 -15.34 -47.04
C LYS A 604 -33.38 -14.81 -46.84
N LYS A 605 -33.74 -14.42 -45.61
CA LYS A 605 -35.08 -13.91 -45.25
C LYS A 605 -35.30 -12.44 -45.58
N THR A 606 -34.24 -11.70 -45.92
CA THR A 606 -34.32 -10.27 -46.28
C THR A 606 -34.40 -10.08 -47.79
N ALA A 607 -35.22 -9.10 -48.22
CA ALA A 607 -35.42 -8.82 -49.64
C ALA A 607 -34.10 -8.44 -50.35
N PRO A 608 -33.86 -8.91 -51.58
CA PRO A 608 -32.72 -8.48 -52.40
C PRO A 608 -32.67 -6.96 -52.51
N GLY A 609 -31.55 -6.34 -52.12
CA GLY A 609 -31.36 -4.88 -52.19
C GLY A 609 -31.77 -4.08 -50.95
N SER A 610 -32.43 -4.69 -49.95
CA SER A 610 -32.71 -4.05 -48.65
C SER A 610 -31.44 -3.57 -47.94
N THR A 611 -31.56 -2.51 -47.14
CA THR A 611 -30.45 -1.95 -46.34
C THR A 611 -29.89 -2.99 -45.37
N ILE A 612 -30.75 -3.77 -44.72
CA ILE A 612 -30.37 -4.89 -43.85
C ILE A 612 -29.52 -5.89 -44.64
N ARG A 613 -30.01 -6.37 -45.79
CA ARG A 613 -29.25 -7.34 -46.60
C ARG A 613 -27.92 -6.79 -47.08
N LYS A 614 -27.84 -5.50 -47.43
CA LYS A 614 -26.57 -4.84 -47.77
C LYS A 614 -25.59 -4.84 -46.60
N LYS A 615 -26.06 -4.56 -45.38
CA LYS A 615 -25.24 -4.59 -44.15
C LYS A 615 -24.77 -6.00 -43.82
N VAL A 616 -25.67 -6.99 -43.90
CA VAL A 616 -25.37 -8.42 -43.75
C VAL A 616 -24.31 -8.88 -44.76
N ASN A 617 -24.49 -8.54 -46.04
CA ASN A 617 -23.54 -8.87 -47.11
C ASN A 617 -22.16 -8.26 -46.86
N LYS A 618 -22.10 -6.99 -46.42
CA LYS A 618 -20.82 -6.36 -46.05
C LYS A 618 -20.16 -7.09 -44.90
N GLY A 619 -20.90 -7.41 -43.84
CA GLY A 619 -20.39 -8.17 -42.70
C GLY A 619 -19.86 -9.55 -43.10
N LEU A 620 -20.62 -10.31 -43.88
CA LEU A 620 -20.17 -11.62 -44.38
C LEU A 620 -18.95 -11.50 -45.29
N LYS A 621 -18.91 -10.50 -46.18
CA LYS A 621 -17.75 -10.22 -47.04
C LYS A 621 -16.48 -9.94 -46.23
N TYR A 622 -16.60 -9.14 -45.16
CA TYR A 622 -15.50 -8.90 -44.23
C TYR A 622 -14.99 -10.19 -43.58
N ILE A 623 -15.87 -11.13 -43.28
CA ILE A 623 -15.53 -12.40 -42.64
C ILE A 623 -14.93 -13.41 -43.64
N GLU A 624 -15.38 -13.39 -44.89
CA GLU A 624 -15.05 -14.40 -45.91
C GLU A 624 -13.80 -14.06 -46.75
N GLU A 625 -13.44 -12.79 -46.95
CA GLU A 625 -12.42 -12.39 -47.95
C GLU A 625 -11.00 -12.15 -47.44
N ASP A 626 -10.75 -12.08 -46.14
CA ASP A 626 -9.49 -11.52 -45.65
C ASP A 626 -8.73 -12.51 -44.73
N GLU A 627 -7.65 -13.10 -45.26
CA GLU A 627 -6.79 -14.04 -44.51
C GLU A 627 -5.95 -13.33 -43.42
N LYS A 628 -5.99 -11.97 -43.34
CA LYS A 628 -5.25 -11.15 -42.37
C LYS A 628 -6.15 -10.23 -41.52
N ILE A 629 -7.35 -10.68 -41.18
CA ILE A 629 -8.35 -9.90 -40.42
C ILE A 629 -7.84 -9.49 -39.03
N SER A 630 -7.93 -8.19 -38.72
CA SER A 630 -8.15 -7.72 -37.34
C SER A 630 -9.56 -8.16 -36.94
N ASP A 631 -9.71 -8.91 -35.84
CA ASP A 631 -11.02 -9.43 -35.38
C ASP A 631 -12.08 -8.32 -35.19
N TYR A 632 -11.67 -7.05 -35.15
CA TYR A 632 -12.51 -5.87 -35.03
C TYR A 632 -12.79 -5.22 -36.39
N PHE A 633 -14.06 -4.98 -36.69
CA PHE A 633 -14.49 -4.32 -37.92
C PHE A 633 -15.68 -3.38 -37.69
N SER A 634 -15.94 -2.50 -38.67
CA SER A 634 -17.01 -1.51 -38.58
C SER A 634 -17.98 -1.59 -39.75
N LEU A 635 -19.26 -1.40 -39.46
CA LEU A 635 -20.33 -1.30 -40.45
C LEU A 635 -21.12 -0.01 -40.20
N PRO A 636 -21.69 0.63 -41.24
CA PRO A 636 -22.53 1.81 -41.04
C PRO A 636 -23.82 1.46 -40.27
N SER A 637 -24.31 2.38 -39.44
CA SER A 637 -25.66 2.29 -38.89
C SER A 637 -26.69 2.43 -40.02
N ILE A 638 -27.83 1.75 -39.87
CA ILE A 638 -28.95 1.84 -40.81
C ILE A 638 -30.25 2.01 -40.02
N ASP A 639 -31.21 2.71 -40.62
CA ASP A 639 -32.54 2.83 -40.07
C ASP A 639 -33.27 1.49 -40.13
N TYR A 640 -33.92 1.15 -39.02
CA TYR A 640 -34.72 -0.06 -38.89
C TYR A 640 -36.19 0.26 -39.21
N ASP A 641 -36.77 -0.46 -40.18
CA ASP A 641 -38.19 -0.35 -40.50
C ASP A 641 -39.00 -1.37 -39.69
N LYS A 642 -40.14 -0.93 -39.14
CA LYS A 642 -41.05 -1.82 -38.40
C LYS A 642 -41.69 -2.88 -39.30
N THR A 643 -41.74 -2.68 -40.62
CA THR A 643 -42.18 -3.73 -41.54
C THR A 643 -41.27 -4.96 -41.52
N ASP A 644 -40.02 -4.81 -41.06
CA ASP A 644 -39.09 -5.93 -40.89
C ASP A 644 -39.36 -6.76 -39.61
N ASP A 645 -40.33 -6.36 -38.76
CA ASP A 645 -40.77 -7.15 -37.59
C ASP A 645 -41.35 -8.52 -38.00
N ASP A 646 -41.84 -8.67 -39.24
CA ASP A 646 -42.38 -9.93 -39.76
C ASP A 646 -41.30 -11.00 -40.04
N ILE A 647 -40.02 -10.62 -40.03
CA ILE A 647 -38.91 -11.55 -40.21
C ILE A 647 -38.82 -12.46 -38.98
N ALA A 648 -39.34 -13.69 -39.10
CA ALA A 648 -39.33 -14.68 -38.03
C ALA A 648 -37.93 -15.31 -37.85
N ILE A 649 -37.04 -14.63 -37.13
CA ILE A 649 -35.70 -15.11 -36.78
C ILE A 649 -35.36 -14.71 -35.34
N GLY A 650 -34.56 -15.51 -34.65
CA GLY A 650 -34.10 -15.24 -33.28
C GLY A 650 -32.93 -14.26 -33.20
N VAL A 651 -32.92 -13.23 -34.05
CA VAL A 651 -31.85 -12.22 -34.11
C VAL A 651 -32.44 -10.86 -33.73
N ASP A 652 -31.75 -10.11 -32.88
CA ASP A 652 -32.05 -8.71 -32.59
C ASP A 652 -31.65 -7.81 -33.77
N ILE A 653 -32.52 -7.81 -34.78
CA ILE A 653 -32.35 -7.01 -36.00
C ILE A 653 -32.26 -5.50 -35.68
N PRO A 654 -33.12 -4.91 -34.82
CA PRO A 654 -33.02 -3.49 -34.47
C PRO A 654 -31.64 -3.12 -33.92
N SER A 655 -31.11 -3.90 -32.97
CA SER A 655 -29.80 -3.64 -32.38
C SER A 655 -28.69 -3.81 -33.42
N PHE A 656 -28.73 -4.85 -34.25
CA PHE A 656 -27.78 -5.06 -35.36
C PHE A 656 -27.77 -3.89 -36.36
N CYS A 657 -28.96 -3.37 -36.70
CA CYS A 657 -29.09 -2.22 -37.61
C CYS A 657 -28.39 -0.99 -37.06
N SER A 658 -28.55 -0.71 -35.76
CA SER A 658 -27.96 0.46 -35.09
C SER A 658 -26.46 0.33 -34.79
N ALA A 659 -25.97 -0.89 -34.53
CA ALA A 659 -24.58 -1.11 -34.14
C ALA A 659 -23.59 -0.79 -35.27
N THR A 660 -22.45 -0.19 -34.91
CA THR A 660 -21.41 0.22 -35.88
C THR A 660 -20.08 -0.48 -35.70
N ARG A 661 -19.83 -1.04 -34.52
CA ARG A 661 -18.56 -1.66 -34.12
C ARG A 661 -18.82 -3.13 -33.78
N PHE A 662 -18.07 -4.03 -34.41
CA PHE A 662 -18.28 -5.48 -34.31
C PHE A 662 -16.96 -6.19 -34.04
N LEU A 663 -17.05 -7.30 -33.31
CA LEU A 663 -15.98 -8.27 -33.09
C LEU A 663 -16.40 -9.59 -33.75
N TYR A 664 -15.54 -10.15 -34.59
CA TYR A 664 -15.69 -11.52 -35.08
C TYR A 664 -15.01 -12.49 -34.10
N ARG A 665 -15.71 -13.56 -33.71
CA ARG A 665 -15.20 -14.58 -32.78
C ARG A 665 -15.28 -15.96 -33.44
N LYS A 666 -14.16 -16.69 -33.40
CA LYS A 666 -14.05 -18.04 -33.97
C LYS A 666 -14.13 -19.10 -32.88
N VAL A 667 -14.79 -20.22 -33.17
CA VAL A 667 -14.86 -21.37 -32.24
C VAL A 667 -13.46 -21.94 -31.96
N SER A 668 -12.53 -21.83 -32.92
CA SER A 668 -11.16 -22.31 -32.78
C SER A 668 -10.36 -21.65 -31.64
N ASP A 669 -10.80 -20.48 -31.16
CA ASP A 669 -10.05 -19.68 -30.19
C ASP A 669 -10.17 -20.21 -28.74
N LYS A 670 -10.68 -21.44 -28.58
CA LYS A 670 -10.84 -22.17 -27.30
C LYS A 670 -11.66 -21.39 -26.26
N GLU A 671 -12.62 -20.61 -26.72
CA GLU A 671 -13.57 -19.94 -25.85
C GLU A 671 -14.69 -20.91 -25.47
N ASN A 672 -14.78 -21.30 -24.19
CA ASN A 672 -15.75 -22.28 -23.68
C ASN A 672 -17.24 -21.83 -23.78
N GLU A 673 -17.55 -20.74 -24.49
CA GLU A 673 -18.86 -20.09 -24.49
C GLU A 673 -19.51 -19.96 -25.88
N ILE A 674 -18.83 -20.28 -26.99
CA ILE A 674 -19.44 -20.21 -28.34
C ILE A 674 -19.40 -21.57 -29.04
N SER A 675 -20.56 -21.99 -29.58
CA SER A 675 -20.73 -23.25 -30.31
C SER A 675 -20.56 -23.12 -31.82
N GLU A 676 -20.60 -21.89 -32.33
CA GLU A 676 -20.46 -21.52 -33.74
C GLU A 676 -19.74 -20.17 -33.81
N ASP A 677 -19.03 -19.91 -34.92
CA ASP A 677 -18.47 -18.61 -35.21
C ASP A 677 -19.59 -17.56 -35.15
N CYS A 678 -19.29 -16.39 -34.59
CA CYS A 678 -20.28 -15.35 -34.39
C CYS A 678 -19.69 -13.94 -34.51
N ILE A 679 -20.58 -12.97 -34.69
CA ILE A 679 -20.26 -11.56 -34.49
C ILE A 679 -20.83 -11.12 -33.14
N THR A 680 -20.02 -10.40 -32.37
CA THR A 680 -20.42 -9.80 -31.09
C THR A 680 -20.36 -8.29 -31.18
N PHE A 681 -21.35 -7.60 -30.62
CA PHE A 681 -21.35 -6.15 -30.52
C PHE A 681 -22.11 -5.67 -29.27
N ILE A 682 -21.84 -4.44 -28.85
CA ILE A 682 -22.60 -3.76 -27.80
C ILE A 682 -23.57 -2.79 -28.51
N PRO A 683 -24.90 -2.93 -28.32
CA PRO A 683 -25.87 -2.02 -28.92
C PRO A 683 -25.63 -0.58 -28.47
N PRO A 684 -25.70 0.40 -29.38
CA PRO A 684 -25.54 1.80 -29.01
C PRO A 684 -26.66 2.25 -28.08
N VAL A 685 -26.30 2.96 -27.01
CA VAL A 685 -27.27 3.52 -26.06
C VAL A 685 -27.76 4.86 -26.59
N LYS A 686 -29.08 5.03 -26.72
CA LYS A 686 -29.69 6.29 -27.11
C LYS A 686 -29.77 7.23 -25.91
N ILE A 687 -28.73 8.03 -25.70
CA ILE A 687 -28.72 9.10 -24.70
C ILE A 687 -29.30 10.37 -25.35
N ASN A 688 -30.35 10.95 -24.77
CA ASN A 688 -30.88 12.23 -25.25
C ASN A 688 -29.93 13.36 -24.82
N PRO A 689 -29.28 14.08 -25.76
CA PRO A 689 -28.30 15.12 -25.45
C PRO A 689 -28.93 16.39 -24.85
N ASN A 690 -30.25 16.57 -24.99
CA ASN A 690 -30.98 17.74 -24.47
C ASN A 690 -31.53 17.52 -23.05
N MET A 691 -31.05 16.50 -22.36
CA MET A 691 -31.48 16.10 -21.02
C MET A 691 -30.32 16.24 -20.03
N LYS A 692 -30.69 16.45 -18.77
CA LYS A 692 -29.75 16.49 -17.65
C LYS A 692 -29.72 15.14 -16.94
N TYR A 693 -28.52 14.61 -16.70
CA TYR A 693 -28.31 13.34 -16.01
C TYR A 693 -27.42 13.54 -14.79
N ILE A 694 -27.76 12.90 -13.67
CA ILE A 694 -26.89 12.80 -12.50
C ILE A 694 -26.65 11.32 -12.23
N MET A 695 -25.43 10.83 -12.42
CA MET A 695 -25.04 9.47 -12.08
C MET A 695 -24.28 9.46 -10.76
N VAL A 696 -24.77 8.71 -9.76
CA VAL A 696 -24.12 8.58 -8.45
C VAL A 696 -23.68 7.15 -8.25
N SER A 697 -22.37 6.92 -8.08
CA SER A 697 -21.85 5.56 -7.98
C SER A 697 -20.60 5.50 -7.09
N ALA A 698 -20.38 4.35 -6.45
CA ALA A 698 -19.12 4.10 -5.73
C ALA A 698 -17.97 3.72 -6.68
N THR A 699 -18.30 3.15 -7.84
CA THR A 699 -17.35 2.41 -8.67
C THR A 699 -16.98 3.10 -9.97
N VAL A 700 -17.60 4.23 -10.29
CA VAL A 700 -17.29 4.99 -11.51
C VAL A 700 -15.82 5.41 -11.55
N ASP A 701 -15.23 5.33 -12.74
CA ASP A 701 -13.89 5.81 -13.03
C ASP A 701 -13.96 7.05 -13.94
N LYS A 702 -13.16 8.08 -13.63
CA LYS A 702 -13.21 9.36 -14.35
C LYS A 702 -12.82 9.16 -15.82
N THR A 703 -11.71 8.47 -16.07
CA THR A 703 -11.16 8.27 -17.40
C THR A 703 -12.09 7.42 -18.26
N VAL A 704 -12.69 6.36 -17.71
CA VAL A 704 -13.68 5.56 -18.44
C VAL A 704 -14.95 6.37 -18.75
N CYS A 705 -15.39 7.23 -17.83
CA CYS A 705 -16.54 8.10 -18.08
C CYS A 705 -16.24 9.14 -19.17
N GLU A 706 -15.05 9.75 -19.15
CA GLU A 706 -14.59 10.68 -20.19
C GLU A 706 -14.59 10.02 -21.56
N TYR A 707 -14.10 8.77 -21.66
CA TYR A 707 -14.14 8.02 -22.92
C TYR A 707 -15.56 7.71 -23.40
N PHE A 708 -16.50 7.44 -22.49
CA PHE A 708 -17.86 7.06 -22.88
C PHE A 708 -18.76 8.26 -23.20
N PHE A 709 -18.75 9.30 -22.36
CA PHE A 709 -19.66 10.44 -22.47
C PHE A 709 -19.08 11.61 -23.27
N GLY A 710 -17.74 11.67 -23.43
CA GLY A 710 -17.03 12.85 -23.93
C GLY A 710 -16.81 13.86 -22.81
N GLU A 711 -15.56 14.30 -22.64
CA GLU A 711 -15.13 15.21 -21.57
C GLU A 711 -15.96 16.51 -21.54
N GLU A 712 -16.33 17.03 -22.71
CA GLU A 712 -17.12 18.24 -22.88
C GLU A 712 -18.60 18.10 -22.49
N ASN A 713 -19.10 16.87 -22.41
CA ASN A 713 -20.51 16.58 -22.10
C ASN A 713 -20.73 16.12 -20.65
N MET A 714 -19.68 16.18 -19.80
CA MET A 714 -19.78 15.74 -18.42
C MET A 714 -19.01 16.60 -17.42
N GLU A 715 -19.50 16.61 -16.17
CA GLU A 715 -18.84 17.16 -14.99
C GLU A 715 -18.61 16.03 -14.00
N PHE A 716 -17.39 15.89 -13.48
CA PHE A 716 -17.02 14.82 -12.56
C PHE A 716 -16.72 15.35 -11.15
N TYR A 717 -17.46 14.85 -10.16
CA TYR A 717 -17.28 15.16 -8.76
C TYR A 717 -16.83 13.92 -7.97
N ALA A 718 -15.60 13.95 -7.45
CA ALA A 718 -15.14 12.96 -6.47
C ALA A 718 -15.47 13.42 -5.06
N CYS A 719 -16.32 12.71 -4.32
CA CYS A 719 -16.64 13.04 -2.92
C CYS A 719 -15.47 12.72 -1.97
N LYS A 720 -15.41 13.44 -0.84
CA LYS A 720 -14.52 13.10 0.28
C LYS A 720 -14.71 11.63 0.67
N LYS A 721 -13.62 10.90 0.86
CA LYS A 721 -13.64 9.50 1.29
C LYS A 721 -13.69 9.42 2.81
N ALA A 722 -14.78 8.88 3.36
CA ALA A 722 -14.91 8.56 4.76
C ALA A 722 -14.08 7.32 5.13
N ARG A 723 -13.51 7.36 6.33
CA ARG A 723 -12.83 6.22 6.97
C ARG A 723 -13.85 5.13 7.34
N TYR A 724 -13.52 3.86 7.10
CA TYR A 724 -14.33 2.74 7.58
C TYR A 724 -14.42 2.69 9.11
N GLU A 725 -15.62 2.38 9.61
CA GLU A 725 -15.83 2.06 11.02
C GLU A 725 -15.47 0.59 11.30
N GLY A 726 -15.80 -0.30 10.36
CA GLY A 726 -15.31 -1.68 10.33
C GLY A 726 -13.90 -1.81 9.76
N ALA A 727 -13.49 -3.05 9.46
CA ALA A 727 -12.16 -3.34 8.93
C ALA A 727 -12.22 -4.16 7.63
N LEU A 728 -11.49 -3.71 6.62
CA LEU A 728 -11.17 -4.48 5.43
C LEU A 728 -9.74 -5.03 5.58
N TYR A 729 -9.61 -6.35 5.68
CA TYR A 729 -8.34 -7.05 5.63
C TYR A 729 -8.14 -7.64 4.24
N GLN A 730 -6.95 -7.52 3.66
CA GLN A 730 -6.68 -8.05 2.33
C GLN A 730 -5.44 -8.93 2.29
N ASP A 731 -5.59 -10.16 1.81
CA ASP A 731 -4.49 -11.04 1.46
C ASP A 731 -4.24 -10.97 -0.05
N TYR A 732 -3.06 -10.45 -0.42
CA TYR A 732 -2.66 -10.23 -1.81
C TYR A 732 -1.69 -11.28 -2.36
N ARG A 733 -1.30 -12.27 -1.55
CA ARG A 733 -0.15 -13.15 -1.85
C ARG A 733 -0.45 -14.17 -2.94
N ARG A 734 -1.72 -14.46 -3.21
CA ARG A 734 -2.14 -15.37 -4.28
C ARG A 734 -3.01 -14.65 -5.31
N PRO A 735 -2.92 -15.04 -6.60
CA PRO A 735 -3.67 -14.37 -7.66
C PRO A 735 -5.18 -14.53 -7.53
N MET A 736 -5.66 -15.60 -6.88
CA MET A 736 -7.08 -15.86 -6.65
C MET A 736 -7.96 -15.74 -7.91
N SER A 737 -7.38 -16.03 -9.09
CA SER A 737 -8.13 -16.07 -10.34
C SER A 737 -9.06 -17.30 -10.37
N ARG A 738 -10.03 -17.31 -11.28
CA ARG A 738 -10.88 -18.50 -11.51
C ARG A 738 -10.05 -19.76 -11.78
N GLY A 739 -8.97 -19.63 -12.54
CA GLY A 739 -8.05 -20.73 -12.84
C GLY A 739 -7.34 -21.22 -11.58
N TYR A 740 -6.77 -20.30 -10.81
CA TYR A 740 -6.06 -20.63 -9.56
C TYR A 740 -6.96 -21.36 -8.55
N ILE A 741 -8.19 -20.87 -8.32
CA ILE A 741 -9.14 -21.53 -7.42
C ILE A 741 -9.57 -22.91 -7.96
N SER A 742 -9.67 -23.07 -9.29
CA SER A 742 -9.99 -24.37 -9.89
C SER A 742 -8.89 -25.41 -9.70
N GLU A 743 -7.63 -24.97 -9.70
CA GLU A 743 -6.45 -25.79 -9.43
C GLU A 743 -6.29 -26.11 -7.93
N ASN A 744 -6.79 -25.24 -7.04
CA ASN A 744 -6.71 -25.35 -5.59
C ASN A 744 -8.12 -25.53 -4.98
N LYS A 745 -8.74 -26.69 -5.22
CA LYS A 745 -10.19 -26.90 -5.00
C LYS A 745 -10.68 -26.67 -3.56
N ASP A 746 -9.83 -26.90 -2.56
CA ASP A 746 -10.20 -26.80 -1.14
C ASP A 746 -9.92 -25.41 -0.53
N ILE A 747 -9.29 -24.50 -1.27
CA ILE A 747 -8.87 -23.19 -0.76
C ILE A 747 -10.03 -22.34 -0.20
N ILE A 748 -11.22 -22.42 -0.82
CA ILE A 748 -12.41 -21.71 -0.32
C ILE A 748 -12.82 -22.28 1.05
N LYS A 749 -12.78 -23.61 1.22
CA LYS A 749 -13.14 -24.25 2.48
C LYS A 749 -12.11 -23.95 3.56
N GLU A 750 -10.82 -23.96 3.22
CA GLU A 750 -9.72 -23.60 4.12
C GLU A 750 -9.83 -22.16 4.59
N ILE A 751 -10.10 -21.22 3.68
CA ILE A 751 -10.34 -19.82 4.02
C ILE A 751 -11.52 -19.70 4.99
N LYS A 752 -12.66 -20.34 4.69
CA LYS A 752 -13.83 -20.33 5.59
C LYS A 752 -13.52 -20.94 6.96
N LYS A 753 -12.74 -22.02 7.01
CA LYS A 753 -12.31 -22.65 8.26
C LYS A 753 -11.40 -21.74 9.06
N TRP A 754 -10.50 -21.02 8.39
CA TRP A 754 -9.59 -20.07 9.01
C TRP A 754 -10.31 -18.82 9.53
N SER A 755 -11.19 -18.23 8.71
CA SER A 755 -11.92 -17.00 9.06
C SER A 755 -13.03 -17.24 10.09
N GLY A 756 -13.66 -18.43 10.03
CA GLY A 756 -14.87 -18.74 10.79
C GLY A 756 -16.08 -17.92 10.35
N PHE A 757 -16.08 -17.33 9.15
CA PHE A 757 -17.19 -16.50 8.66
C PHE A 757 -18.23 -17.33 7.92
N ASP A 758 -19.50 -17.07 8.22
CA ASP A 758 -20.64 -17.76 7.58
C ASP A 758 -20.81 -17.33 6.12
N ASP A 759 -20.72 -16.01 5.88
CA ASP A 759 -21.02 -15.39 4.61
C ASP A 759 -19.78 -15.27 3.70
N THR A 760 -19.95 -15.60 2.42
CA THR A 760 -18.87 -15.56 1.42
C THR A 760 -19.39 -15.08 0.07
N ILE A 761 -18.62 -14.23 -0.61
CA ILE A 761 -18.84 -13.86 -2.01
C ILE A 761 -17.63 -14.32 -2.83
N SER A 762 -17.88 -15.10 -3.89
CA SER A 762 -16.86 -15.51 -4.85
C SER A 762 -17.45 -15.64 -6.27
N PHE A 763 -16.82 -16.40 -7.16
CA PHE A 763 -17.33 -16.68 -8.50
C PHE A 763 -18.58 -17.57 -8.47
N LYS A 764 -19.48 -17.34 -9.44
CA LYS A 764 -20.71 -18.13 -9.62
C LYS A 764 -20.44 -19.64 -9.70
N ARG A 765 -19.37 -20.02 -10.41
CA ARG A 765 -18.94 -21.43 -10.59
C ARG A 765 -18.65 -22.15 -9.27
N PHE A 766 -18.29 -21.42 -8.22
CA PHE A 766 -17.93 -22.00 -6.92
C PHE A 766 -19.04 -21.84 -5.87
N MET A 767 -20.24 -21.37 -6.22
CA MET A 767 -21.35 -21.15 -5.26
C MET A 767 -21.65 -22.40 -4.42
N ALA A 768 -21.60 -23.59 -5.01
CA ALA A 768 -21.79 -24.84 -4.28
C ALA A 768 -20.76 -25.06 -3.16
N SER A 769 -19.55 -24.52 -3.29
CA SER A 769 -18.47 -24.68 -2.31
C SER A 769 -18.61 -23.79 -1.08
N TYR A 770 -19.40 -22.70 -1.14
CA TYR A 770 -19.56 -21.76 -0.02
C TYR A 770 -21.02 -21.51 0.39
N GLN A 771 -21.99 -22.14 -0.29
CA GLN A 771 -23.43 -22.10 0.03
C GLN A 771 -24.00 -20.67 0.14
N GLY A 772 -23.49 -19.73 -0.68
CA GLY A 772 -23.97 -18.34 -0.70
C GLY A 772 -24.85 -18.02 -1.91
N ASP A 773 -25.68 -16.97 -1.78
CA ASP A 773 -26.59 -16.51 -2.84
C ASP A 773 -26.01 -15.40 -3.73
N LEU A 774 -24.92 -14.74 -3.30
CA LEU A 774 -24.29 -13.65 -4.03
C LEU A 774 -22.94 -14.07 -4.62
N HIS A 775 -22.65 -13.55 -5.81
CA HIS A 775 -21.41 -13.80 -6.54
C HIS A 775 -20.97 -12.53 -7.28
N PHE A 776 -19.71 -12.51 -7.72
CA PHE A 776 -19.21 -11.44 -8.60
C PHE A 776 -20.11 -11.28 -9.83
N GLY A 777 -20.59 -10.05 -10.08
CA GLY A 777 -21.53 -9.74 -11.16
C GLY A 777 -23.01 -9.74 -10.76
N ASN A 778 -23.37 -10.19 -9.55
CA ASN A 778 -24.73 -10.13 -9.01
C ASN A 778 -24.78 -9.71 -7.53
N SER A 779 -23.85 -8.84 -7.11
CA SER A 779 -23.76 -8.34 -5.72
C SER A 779 -24.46 -6.99 -5.51
N ALA A 780 -24.97 -6.34 -6.55
CA ALA A 780 -25.63 -5.04 -6.43
C ALA A 780 -27.06 -5.12 -5.84
N GLY A 781 -27.45 -4.13 -5.04
CA GLY A 781 -28.84 -3.98 -4.57
C GLY A 781 -29.31 -5.01 -3.53
N CYS A 782 -28.40 -5.56 -2.72
CA CYS A 782 -28.73 -6.49 -1.65
C CYS A 782 -28.19 -6.05 -0.28
N ASP A 783 -29.02 -6.16 0.76
CA ASP A 783 -28.74 -5.66 2.12
C ASP A 783 -28.68 -6.74 3.22
N TYR A 784 -28.91 -8.04 2.94
CA TYR A 784 -28.91 -9.07 3.98
C TYR A 784 -27.53 -9.33 4.63
N LEU A 785 -26.45 -8.86 4.00
CA LEU A 785 -25.07 -8.92 4.50
C LEU A 785 -24.66 -7.68 5.31
N LYS A 786 -25.55 -6.70 5.46
CA LYS A 786 -25.26 -5.47 6.21
C LYS A 786 -24.84 -5.80 7.64
N GLY A 787 -23.66 -5.32 8.05
CA GLY A 787 -23.13 -5.50 9.41
C GLY A 787 -22.63 -6.91 9.74
N LYS A 788 -22.62 -7.83 8.76
CA LYS A 788 -22.06 -9.18 8.94
C LYS A 788 -20.58 -9.22 8.56
N ASN A 789 -19.87 -10.17 9.16
CA ASN A 789 -18.51 -10.52 8.72
C ASN A 789 -18.59 -11.25 7.37
N LEU A 790 -17.65 -10.98 6.47
CA LEU A 790 -17.74 -11.43 5.08
C LEU A 790 -16.38 -11.81 4.50
N ASP A 791 -16.28 -12.99 3.91
CA ASP A 791 -15.14 -13.34 3.05
C ASP A 791 -15.45 -12.99 1.59
N VAL A 792 -14.57 -12.24 0.95
CA VAL A 792 -14.61 -11.97 -0.49
C VAL A 792 -13.41 -12.65 -1.13
N ILE A 793 -13.64 -13.70 -1.93
CA ILE A 793 -12.58 -14.57 -2.44
C ILE A 793 -12.56 -14.51 -3.97
N GLY A 794 -11.53 -13.86 -4.53
CA GLY A 794 -11.27 -13.90 -5.96
C GLY A 794 -10.77 -12.59 -6.56
N THR A 795 -10.05 -12.69 -7.67
CA THR A 795 -9.68 -11.56 -8.55
C THR A 795 -10.47 -11.67 -9.86
N PRO A 796 -11.56 -10.91 -10.04
CA PRO A 796 -12.59 -11.23 -11.03
C PRO A 796 -12.26 -10.76 -12.45
N HIS A 797 -11.18 -11.30 -13.03
CA HIS A 797 -10.86 -11.10 -14.44
C HIS A 797 -12.01 -11.56 -15.35
N ILE A 798 -12.36 -10.73 -16.33
CA ILE A 798 -13.21 -11.10 -17.46
C ILE A 798 -12.36 -11.39 -18.71
N PRO A 799 -12.90 -12.09 -19.73
CA PRO A 799 -12.21 -12.35 -20.99
C PRO A 799 -11.64 -11.08 -21.64
N ASP A 800 -10.48 -11.20 -22.28
CA ASP A 800 -9.71 -10.08 -22.83
C ASP A 800 -10.48 -9.31 -23.92
N TRP A 801 -11.17 -10.04 -24.79
CA TRP A 801 -11.99 -9.49 -25.85
C TRP A 801 -13.12 -8.60 -25.33
N ILE A 802 -13.61 -8.76 -24.09
CA ILE A 802 -14.65 -7.88 -23.54
C ILE A 802 -14.07 -6.47 -23.28
N TYR A 803 -12.85 -6.38 -22.75
CA TYR A 803 -12.20 -5.07 -22.54
C TYR A 803 -11.97 -4.37 -23.89
N LYS A 804 -11.49 -5.14 -24.88
CA LYS A 804 -11.21 -4.64 -26.23
C LYS A 804 -12.49 -4.24 -26.96
N LEU A 805 -13.55 -5.05 -26.90
CA LEU A 805 -14.84 -4.74 -27.51
C LEU A 805 -15.44 -3.47 -26.89
N PHE A 806 -15.36 -3.32 -25.57
CA PHE A 806 -15.83 -2.11 -24.91
C PHE A 806 -15.02 -0.89 -25.35
N ALA A 807 -13.68 -0.96 -25.33
CA ALA A 807 -12.81 0.11 -25.82
C ALA A 807 -13.12 0.50 -27.28
N TYR A 808 -13.33 -0.50 -28.14
CA TYR A 808 -13.67 -0.30 -29.54
C TYR A 808 -15.05 0.34 -29.73
N THR A 809 -16.03 -0.06 -28.91
CA THR A 809 -17.40 0.47 -28.94
C THR A 809 -17.43 1.95 -28.58
N ILE A 810 -16.65 2.36 -27.57
CA ILE A 810 -16.60 3.76 -27.12
C ILE A 810 -15.65 4.63 -27.95
N GLY A 811 -15.01 4.05 -28.98
CA GLY A 811 -14.16 4.77 -29.93
C GLY A 811 -12.75 5.07 -29.43
N CYS A 812 -12.26 4.37 -28.41
CA CYS A 812 -10.87 4.49 -28.00
C CYS A 812 -9.92 3.91 -29.05
N GLU A 813 -8.77 4.55 -29.23
CA GLU A 813 -7.64 3.98 -29.94
C GLU A 813 -6.84 3.06 -28.99
N PHE A 814 -6.63 1.81 -29.40
CA PHE A 814 -5.84 0.83 -28.66
C PHE A 814 -5.18 -0.15 -29.64
N ASP A 815 -4.12 -0.82 -29.18
CA ASP A 815 -3.48 -1.89 -29.95
C ASP A 815 -4.37 -3.15 -29.96
N THR A 816 -4.93 -3.50 -31.12
CA THR A 816 -5.80 -4.67 -31.28
C THR A 816 -5.08 -5.99 -30.99
N GLU A 817 -3.75 -6.01 -31.19
CA GLU A 817 -2.88 -7.15 -30.91
C GLU A 817 -2.40 -7.19 -29.45
N ALA A 818 -2.76 -6.18 -28.63
CA ALA A 818 -2.38 -6.15 -27.23
C ALA A 818 -2.90 -7.39 -26.51
N LYS A 819 -2.00 -8.12 -25.85
CA LYS A 819 -2.32 -9.29 -25.05
C LYS A 819 -2.12 -8.99 -23.57
N ILE A 820 -2.90 -9.65 -22.74
CA ILE A 820 -2.67 -9.66 -21.29
C ILE A 820 -1.33 -10.35 -21.02
N LYS A 821 -0.43 -9.65 -20.32
CA LYS A 821 0.87 -10.16 -19.91
C LYS A 821 0.88 -10.47 -18.43
N PHE A 822 1.53 -11.58 -18.06
CA PHE A 822 1.67 -11.98 -16.67
C PHE A 822 2.77 -11.18 -15.98
N GLY A 823 2.48 -10.69 -14.77
CA GLY A 823 3.51 -10.15 -13.88
C GLY A 823 4.10 -8.80 -14.28
N ILE A 824 3.37 -8.00 -15.06
CA ILE A 824 3.81 -6.63 -15.38
C ILE A 824 3.77 -5.76 -14.14
N THR A 825 4.69 -4.79 -14.06
CA THR A 825 4.75 -3.86 -12.92
C THR A 825 3.73 -2.75 -13.13
N VAL A 826 2.83 -2.58 -12.17
CA VAL A 826 1.72 -1.60 -12.23
C VAL A 826 1.64 -0.81 -10.94
N GLU A 827 0.97 0.34 -11.01
CA GLU A 827 0.68 1.20 -9.86
C GLU A 827 -0.82 1.45 -9.81
N HIS A 828 -1.44 1.24 -8.65
CA HIS A 828 -2.87 1.48 -8.41
C HIS A 828 -3.13 1.69 -6.91
N ASN A 829 -4.04 2.60 -6.55
CA ASN A 829 -4.43 2.87 -5.15
C ASN A 829 -3.25 3.09 -4.16
N GLY A 830 -2.15 3.69 -4.62
CA GLY A 830 -0.96 3.94 -3.79
C GLY A 830 -0.03 2.74 -3.60
N TRP A 831 -0.25 1.66 -4.34
CA TRP A 831 0.54 0.44 -4.29
C TRP A 831 1.25 0.17 -5.61
N LYS A 832 2.48 -0.35 -5.51
CA LYS A 832 3.24 -0.88 -6.64
C LYS A 832 3.23 -2.40 -6.61
N PHE A 833 2.70 -2.93 -7.69
CA PHE A 833 2.30 -4.31 -7.99
C PHE A 833 3.11 -5.12 -8.97
N ARG A 834 3.12 -6.44 -8.92
CA ARG A 834 3.10 -7.25 -10.15
C ARG A 834 1.71 -7.81 -10.40
N PHE A 835 1.17 -7.58 -11.59
CA PHE A 835 -0.20 -7.97 -11.93
C PHE A 835 -0.32 -8.49 -13.35
N THR A 836 -1.37 -9.27 -13.60
CA THR A 836 -1.70 -9.82 -14.93
C THR A 836 -2.58 -8.81 -15.67
N SER A 837 -1.99 -8.07 -16.61
CA SER A 837 -2.63 -6.90 -17.22
C SER A 837 -2.04 -6.53 -18.59
N PHE A 838 -2.65 -5.56 -19.27
CA PHE A 838 -2.21 -5.03 -20.56
C PHE A 838 -1.06 -4.03 -20.40
N ASP A 839 -0.14 -4.00 -21.36
CA ASP A 839 0.84 -2.91 -21.48
C ASP A 839 0.18 -1.62 -21.99
N ASP A 840 -0.82 -1.76 -22.87
CA ASP A 840 -1.68 -0.68 -23.35
C ASP A 840 -2.39 0.00 -22.17
N LYS A 841 -2.26 1.33 -22.08
CA LYS A 841 -2.76 2.11 -20.95
C LYS A 841 -4.29 2.18 -20.92
N VAL A 842 -4.94 2.26 -22.08
CA VAL A 842 -6.41 2.36 -22.19
C VAL A 842 -7.04 1.05 -21.76
N LEU A 843 -6.56 -0.07 -22.33
CA LEU A 843 -7.08 -1.40 -21.96
C LEU A 843 -6.81 -1.71 -20.48
N ARG A 844 -5.65 -1.30 -19.94
CA ARG A 844 -5.35 -1.45 -18.52
C ARG A 844 -6.28 -0.62 -17.63
N ALA A 845 -6.59 0.62 -18.00
CA ALA A 845 -7.52 1.46 -17.26
C ALA A 845 -8.92 0.84 -17.21
N ILE A 846 -9.43 0.37 -18.36
CA ILE A 846 -10.72 -0.33 -18.44
C ILE A 846 -10.68 -1.64 -17.61
N GLN A 847 -9.60 -2.40 -17.70
CA GLN A 847 -9.43 -3.62 -16.90
C GLN A 847 -9.50 -3.35 -15.40
N PHE A 848 -8.78 -2.33 -14.92
CA PHE A 848 -8.74 -1.97 -13.51
C PHE A 848 -10.09 -1.45 -13.03
N TYR A 849 -10.73 -0.59 -13.83
CA TYR A 849 -12.09 -0.11 -13.56
C TYR A 849 -13.07 -1.27 -13.33
N ILE A 850 -13.12 -2.25 -14.24
CA ILE A 850 -14.05 -3.39 -14.12
C ILE A 850 -13.72 -4.25 -12.90
N LEU A 851 -12.44 -4.55 -12.68
CA LEU A 851 -11.98 -5.37 -11.54
C LEU A 851 -12.32 -4.71 -10.20
N GLU A 852 -11.89 -3.46 -10.03
CA GLU A 852 -12.11 -2.69 -8.81
C GLU A 852 -13.59 -2.53 -8.52
N SER A 853 -14.40 -2.24 -9.55
CA SER A 853 -15.84 -2.10 -9.41
C SER A 853 -16.51 -3.35 -8.82
N GLN A 854 -16.14 -4.54 -9.30
CA GLN A 854 -16.72 -5.78 -8.77
C GLN A 854 -16.28 -6.08 -7.33
N LEU A 855 -15.01 -5.80 -7.02
CA LEU A 855 -14.45 -6.00 -5.69
C LEU A 855 -15.05 -5.02 -4.67
N GLU A 856 -15.12 -3.72 -5.00
CA GLU A 856 -15.73 -2.67 -4.16
C GLU A 856 -17.22 -2.94 -3.92
N GLN A 857 -17.94 -3.44 -4.93
CA GLN A 857 -19.35 -3.82 -4.75
C GLN A 857 -19.52 -5.01 -3.81
N ALA A 858 -18.63 -6.01 -3.89
CA ALA A 858 -18.65 -7.20 -3.04
C ALA A 858 -18.30 -6.85 -1.58
N VAL A 859 -17.18 -6.15 -1.35
CA VAL A 859 -16.77 -5.68 -0.02
C VAL A 859 -17.81 -4.73 0.58
N GLY A 860 -18.37 -3.84 -0.26
CA GLY A 860 -19.39 -2.87 0.14
C GLY A 860 -20.69 -3.48 0.65
N ARG A 861 -20.92 -4.80 0.47
CA ARG A 861 -22.12 -5.50 1.01
C ARG A 861 -22.17 -5.53 2.53
N ALA A 862 -21.00 -5.58 3.18
CA ALA A 862 -20.91 -5.53 4.63
C ALA A 862 -21.22 -4.13 5.21
N ARG A 863 -21.18 -3.09 4.36
CA ARG A 863 -21.44 -1.67 4.71
C ARG A 863 -20.48 -1.15 5.79
N LEU A 864 -19.17 -1.39 5.61
CA LEU A 864 -18.07 -1.06 6.52
C LEU A 864 -18.01 0.41 6.99
N LEU A 865 -18.59 1.37 6.26
CA LEU A 865 -18.66 2.77 6.69
C LEU A 865 -19.53 3.02 7.93
N ARG A 866 -20.48 2.11 8.24
CA ARG A 866 -21.48 2.31 9.31
C ARG A 866 -21.62 1.12 10.26
N ASN A 867 -20.80 0.10 10.10
CA ASN A 867 -20.93 -1.14 10.86
C ASN A 867 -19.54 -1.63 11.25
N GLN A 868 -19.40 -2.02 12.53
CA GLN A 868 -18.19 -2.63 13.08
C GLN A 868 -18.14 -4.12 12.76
N CYS A 869 -17.98 -4.44 11.48
CA CYS A 869 -17.75 -5.80 11.01
C CYS A 869 -16.42 -5.92 10.27
N LYS A 870 -16.00 -7.16 10.01
CA LYS A 870 -14.75 -7.49 9.33
C LYS A 870 -15.04 -8.08 7.95
N VAL A 871 -14.32 -7.59 6.95
CA VAL A 871 -14.30 -8.19 5.61
C VAL A 871 -12.90 -8.68 5.32
N ASN A 872 -12.74 -9.97 4.98
CA ASN A 872 -11.48 -10.49 4.47
C ASN A 872 -11.56 -10.57 2.94
N LEU A 873 -10.67 -9.89 2.25
CA LEU A 873 -10.53 -9.91 0.80
C LEU A 873 -9.31 -10.76 0.42
N PHE A 874 -9.55 -11.83 -0.32
CA PHE A 874 -8.49 -12.65 -0.91
C PHE A 874 -8.38 -12.30 -2.40
N SER A 875 -7.51 -11.34 -2.71
CA SER A 875 -7.23 -10.86 -4.07
C SER A 875 -5.88 -10.14 -4.13
N ASN A 876 -5.13 -10.36 -5.21
CA ASN A 876 -3.88 -9.65 -5.48
C ASN A 876 -4.07 -8.27 -6.13
N PHE A 877 -5.32 -7.74 -6.18
CA PHE A 877 -5.62 -6.39 -6.66
C PHE A 877 -5.97 -5.47 -5.47
N PRO A 878 -5.21 -4.40 -5.19
CA PRO A 878 -5.37 -3.60 -3.98
C PRO A 878 -6.63 -2.74 -3.98
N LEU A 879 -7.43 -2.86 -2.92
CA LEU A 879 -8.52 -1.92 -2.64
C LEU A 879 -8.10 -0.79 -1.69
N ASN A 880 -8.83 0.31 -1.77
CA ASN A 880 -8.64 1.45 -0.87
C ASN A 880 -9.01 1.09 0.58
N GLN A 881 -8.27 1.64 1.54
CA GLN A 881 -8.42 1.41 2.98
C GLN A 881 -8.23 -0.05 3.45
N ALA A 882 -7.80 -0.95 2.58
CA ALA A 882 -7.49 -2.33 2.95
C ALA A 882 -6.23 -2.40 3.83
N LYS A 883 -6.33 -3.14 4.94
CA LYS A 883 -5.19 -3.53 5.77
C LYS A 883 -4.63 -4.82 5.19
N MET A 884 -3.45 -4.74 4.59
CA MET A 884 -2.79 -5.91 4.02
C MET A 884 -2.40 -6.89 5.14
N ILE A 885 -2.75 -8.17 4.99
CA ILE A 885 -2.47 -9.24 5.96
C ILE A 885 -1.71 -10.41 5.33
N CYS A 886 -0.98 -11.15 6.17
CA CYS A 886 -0.18 -12.31 5.77
C CYS A 886 -0.46 -13.55 6.65
N ASP A 887 -1.60 -13.58 7.33
CA ASP A 887 -1.85 -14.52 8.44
C ASP A 887 -2.44 -15.86 7.98
N PHE A 888 -2.97 -15.91 6.75
CA PHE A 888 -3.48 -17.15 6.16
C PHE A 888 -2.32 -18.01 5.65
N ASP A 889 -2.17 -19.23 6.15
CA ASP A 889 -1.11 -20.12 5.68
C ASP A 889 -1.60 -20.92 4.48
N TYR A 890 -1.08 -20.60 3.29
CA TYR A 890 -1.41 -21.31 2.06
C TYR A 890 -0.72 -22.68 1.95
N ASP A 891 0.28 -22.95 2.79
CA ASP A 891 1.15 -24.11 2.68
C ASP A 891 0.92 -25.11 3.86
N LYS A 892 -0.15 -24.94 4.65
CA LYS A 892 -0.60 -25.89 5.67
C LYS A 892 -1.44 -27.01 5.03
N ASP A 893 -0.75 -28.08 4.65
CA ASP A 893 -1.28 -29.45 4.63
C ASP A 893 -0.74 -30.24 5.84
#